data_AF-A0A495ZEX7-F1
#
_entry.id   AF-A0A495ZEX7-F1
#
_cell.length_a   1.000
_cell.length_b   1.000
_cell.length_c   1.000
_cell.angle_alpha   90.00
_cell.angle_beta   90.00
_cell.angle_gamma   90.00
#
_symmetry.space_group_name_H-M   'P 1'
#
loop_
_entity.id
_entity.type
_entity.pdbx_description
1 polymer ?
#
loop_
_entity_poly.entity_id
_entity_poly.type
_entity_poly.pdbx_seq_one_letter_code
_entity_poly.pdbx_strand_id
1 'polypeptide(L)'
;MKSLYIPIFLFLVLFLSVGHALPPDTELQSAIQTARKFTNLKSRYTSNEITECATDSFVTIAKNWQNLPSKFRQELKPIFVRPGLPGSFFGDIELSEHFNTPHFKLHYTRIGPHAPPLEDFHPRNGVPDYIDLCADAMERSYHVQIDLMGFKEPYIDIWAAQNGGDRRFDVYLFTFPALGITTADWFEGRVLSTALTVAPYFMINSRIYDYVGKAEGIRYLETTCAHEFLHGIQFGYNAYMPTWFMEASATWIEVMTYDGGVIDDGDTLPDPDEPNETNSYNYYIHQLRRWFLIPDISLESRIGDHEYGSVIWSLYMAQRFGYDIIRQFFENATDGSYREMGNFYDIFIDNGTTLAEAFKTFTVWNYFTHTRANTNPELPGYRNAHRFPPVAIHPNDVHTHYPVRVDFNSESMPEHFSCRYIVFRPAGIMPEFAIKIDGADLAPIDMSRLTPVDQVRIQRELNRHSGTGLRGWAAKFVVKKRDGSTEIREAFTYQRSQEAQITFKDFGGDIQEIVLILINMHPAVEQVIIPGGTFGGSVSYIAGAPPKGQLSNAQVSQGIRGPVIKWTVDNPTNIRDIVIVRKRYELESGTDMLQPFQNADEVLAASDNDGNGIPEDDISIVGRVDVTQTQFEDTTVFYGIDFTDEDFDPNNLHYYYAYAVVPVDAMGIMGTPSIIPDGISPSVGTADEAPSFFINTQPHDTGVWHVKVQSTRLLQSAPQLTVESPDRDNYTIFLTKESATRWRGTFHTNGFPPTGIYLYKIIGKTPSGITGNQIWQGRIFNYVAKNINRNVSVAPNPLRAGQGSQHLTFYPRGLKVEIYDILGNRIKVINNASNWDCTNQRGEKVCAGLYFFRATDENGFQSTGKFSVVK
;
A
#
# COMPACT_ATOMS: atom_id res chain seq x y z
N MET A 1 16.06 66.19 -45.01
CA MET A 1 14.82 66.77 -44.44
C MET A 1 13.72 65.73 -44.51
N LYS A 2 12.97 65.59 -43.41
CA LYS A 2 11.76 64.77 -43.18
C LYS A 2 11.99 63.37 -42.56
N SER A 3 11.63 63.38 -41.27
CA SER A 3 11.42 62.34 -40.28
C SER A 3 10.88 61.01 -40.79
N LEU A 4 11.48 59.91 -40.31
CA LEU A 4 10.87 58.59 -40.35
C LEU A 4 10.27 58.30 -38.96
N TYR A 5 8.94 58.19 -38.93
CA TYR A 5 8.16 57.71 -37.78
C TYR A 5 8.41 56.21 -37.59
N ILE A 6 8.79 55.81 -36.38
CA ILE A 6 8.83 54.40 -35.95
C ILE A 6 7.49 54.10 -35.24
N PRO A 7 6.66 53.17 -35.73
CA PRO A 7 5.49 52.72 -35.00
C PRO A 7 5.90 51.69 -33.94
N ILE A 8 5.62 51.99 -32.69
CA ILE A 8 5.70 51.03 -31.57
C ILE A 8 4.52 50.06 -31.73
N PHE A 9 4.78 48.85 -32.19
CA PHE A 9 3.84 47.74 -32.09
C PHE A 9 3.82 47.25 -30.65
N LEU A 10 2.75 47.58 -29.93
CA LEU A 10 2.43 47.00 -28.62
C LEU A 10 2.02 45.54 -28.85
N PHE A 11 2.94 44.60 -28.65
CA PHE A 11 2.65 43.16 -28.67
C PHE A 11 1.89 42.82 -27.38
N LEU A 12 0.56 42.82 -27.46
CA LEU A 12 -0.30 42.31 -26.38
C LEU A 12 -0.21 40.78 -26.43
N VAL A 13 0.74 40.21 -25.68
CA VAL A 13 0.83 38.76 -25.46
C VAL A 13 -0.35 38.37 -24.58
N LEU A 14 -1.45 37.95 -25.21
CA LEU A 14 -2.47 37.15 -24.57
C LEU A 14 -1.81 35.86 -24.10
N PHE A 15 -1.52 35.78 -22.79
CA PHE A 15 -1.29 34.52 -22.11
C PHE A 15 -2.59 33.70 -22.15
N LEU A 16 -2.83 33.02 -23.27
CA LEU A 16 -3.65 31.83 -23.27
C LEU A 16 -2.89 30.82 -22.43
N SER A 17 -3.37 30.56 -21.21
CA SER A 17 -2.99 29.38 -20.45
C SER A 17 -3.45 28.15 -21.23
N VAL A 18 -2.66 27.73 -22.22
CA VAL A 18 -2.71 26.37 -22.73
C VAL A 18 -2.13 25.51 -21.61
N GLY A 19 -2.99 25.13 -20.66
CA GLY A 19 -2.70 24.00 -19.80
C GLY A 19 -2.46 22.81 -20.71
N HIS A 20 -1.20 22.52 -20.98
CA HIS A 20 -0.82 21.25 -21.57
C HIS A 20 -1.19 20.24 -20.49
N ALA A 21 -2.31 19.53 -20.69
CA ALA A 21 -2.62 18.37 -19.89
C ALA A 21 -1.36 17.49 -19.90
N LEU A 22 -0.87 17.14 -18.72
CA LEU A 22 0.22 16.18 -18.61
C LEU A 22 -0.16 14.97 -19.48
N PRO A 23 0.78 14.42 -20.27
CA PRO A 23 0.49 13.21 -21.00
C PRO A 23 -0.01 12.16 -20.00
N PRO A 24 -1.04 11.37 -20.35
CA PRO A 24 -1.43 10.18 -19.61
C PRO A 24 -0.20 9.39 -19.16
N ASP A 25 -0.28 8.74 -18.00
CA ASP A 25 0.76 7.81 -17.55
C ASP A 25 1.02 6.73 -18.63
N THR A 26 2.16 6.05 -18.51
CA THR A 26 2.63 5.09 -19.50
C THR A 26 1.63 3.96 -19.76
N GLU A 27 0.86 3.55 -18.75
CA GLU A 27 -0.16 2.52 -18.88
C GLU A 27 -1.34 3.00 -19.72
N LEU A 28 -1.89 4.18 -19.40
CA LEU A 28 -3.01 4.76 -20.13
C LEU A 28 -2.60 5.11 -21.57
N GLN A 29 -1.34 5.49 -21.81
CA GLN A 29 -0.82 5.63 -23.18
C GLN A 29 -0.83 4.31 -23.94
N SER A 30 -0.35 3.23 -23.31
CA SER A 30 -0.34 1.89 -23.92
C SER A 30 -1.78 1.45 -24.26
N ALA A 31 -2.70 1.62 -23.31
CA ALA A 31 -4.11 1.29 -23.51
C ALA A 31 -4.74 2.08 -24.67
N ILE A 32 -4.49 3.39 -24.77
CA ILE A 32 -4.94 4.23 -25.90
C ILE A 32 -4.36 3.72 -27.23
N GLN A 33 -3.08 3.32 -27.26
CA GLN A 33 -2.45 2.78 -28.47
C GLN A 33 -3.08 1.45 -28.88
N THR A 34 -3.36 0.56 -27.93
CA THR A 34 -4.08 -0.70 -28.17
C THR A 34 -5.48 -0.41 -28.72
N ALA A 35 -6.27 0.44 -28.07
CA ALA A 35 -7.62 0.79 -28.53
C ALA A 35 -7.64 1.40 -29.94
N ARG A 36 -6.61 2.18 -30.30
CA ARG A 36 -6.48 2.74 -31.65
C ARG A 36 -6.31 1.67 -32.74
N LYS A 37 -5.77 0.50 -32.43
CA LYS A 37 -5.69 -0.63 -33.38
C LYS A 37 -7.09 -1.08 -33.85
N PHE A 38 -8.14 -0.81 -33.07
CA PHE A 38 -9.53 -1.17 -33.37
C PHE A 38 -10.28 -0.13 -34.20
N THR A 39 -9.68 1.03 -34.48
CA THR A 39 -10.33 2.11 -35.27
C THR A 39 -10.52 1.75 -36.74
N ASN A 40 -9.68 0.87 -37.29
CA ASN A 40 -9.69 0.47 -38.70
C ASN A 40 -9.46 -1.04 -38.79
N LEU A 41 -10.54 -1.81 -38.69
CA LEU A 41 -10.43 -3.26 -38.76
C LEU A 41 -9.99 -3.73 -40.15
N LYS A 42 -9.10 -4.72 -40.16
CA LYS A 42 -8.59 -5.37 -41.36
C LYS A 42 -9.36 -6.66 -41.57
N SER A 43 -9.49 -7.06 -42.83
CA SER A 43 -10.05 -8.37 -43.19
C SER A 43 -9.13 -9.53 -42.79
N ARG A 44 -7.83 -9.27 -42.57
CA ARG A 44 -6.83 -10.24 -42.09
C ARG A 44 -5.76 -9.53 -41.27
N TYR A 45 -5.22 -10.25 -40.29
CA TYR A 45 -4.11 -9.85 -39.45
C TYR A 45 -2.97 -10.87 -39.55
N THR A 46 -1.75 -10.45 -39.28
CA THR A 46 -0.60 -11.34 -39.08
C THR A 46 -0.46 -11.72 -37.61
N SER A 47 0.24 -12.81 -37.31
CA SER A 47 0.44 -13.25 -35.91
C SER A 47 1.11 -12.19 -35.02
N ASN A 48 1.88 -11.26 -35.60
CA ASN A 48 2.51 -10.15 -34.86
C ASN A 48 1.57 -8.95 -34.62
N GLU A 49 0.41 -8.92 -35.26
CA GLU A 49 -0.60 -7.87 -35.12
C GLU A 49 -1.73 -8.26 -34.16
N ILE A 50 -1.82 -9.55 -33.82
CA ILE A 50 -2.78 -10.10 -32.87
C ILE A 50 -2.21 -9.98 -31.45
N THR A 51 -2.97 -9.36 -30.56
CA THR A 51 -2.76 -9.47 -29.11
C THR A 51 -3.61 -10.60 -28.55
N GLU A 52 -3.23 -11.16 -27.41
CA GLU A 52 -3.99 -12.23 -26.77
C GLU A 52 -5.36 -11.73 -26.28
N CYS A 53 -5.35 -10.86 -25.28
CA CYS A 53 -6.53 -10.18 -24.74
C CYS A 53 -6.39 -8.66 -24.91
N ALA A 54 -7.50 -7.94 -25.13
CA ALA A 54 -7.52 -6.47 -25.07
C ALA A 54 -8.47 -5.91 -24.01
N THR A 55 -9.03 -6.78 -23.15
CA THR A 55 -9.94 -6.44 -22.05
C THR A 55 -9.31 -5.41 -21.12
N ASP A 56 -8.09 -5.67 -20.67
CA ASP A 56 -7.37 -4.77 -19.78
C ASP A 56 -7.28 -3.33 -20.28
N SER A 57 -7.00 -3.14 -21.57
CA SER A 57 -6.80 -1.84 -22.20
C SER A 57 -8.12 -1.08 -22.26
N PHE A 58 -9.21 -1.80 -22.54
CA PHE A 58 -10.56 -1.25 -22.52
C PHE A 58 -10.95 -0.83 -21.10
N VAL A 59 -10.66 -1.68 -20.11
CA VAL A 59 -10.89 -1.39 -18.68
C VAL A 59 -10.05 -0.20 -18.22
N THR A 60 -8.76 -0.14 -18.56
CA THR A 60 -7.85 0.97 -18.18
C THR A 60 -8.33 2.30 -18.76
N ILE A 61 -8.77 2.34 -20.03
CA ILE A 61 -9.36 3.54 -20.64
C ILE A 61 -10.62 3.96 -19.88
N ALA A 62 -11.46 2.99 -19.54
CA ALA A 62 -12.76 3.27 -18.96
C ALA A 62 -12.67 3.71 -17.48
N LYS A 63 -11.77 3.10 -16.70
CA LYS A 63 -11.38 3.57 -15.35
C LYS A 63 -10.91 5.01 -15.36
N ASN A 64 -10.12 5.38 -16.37
CA ASN A 64 -9.54 6.70 -16.52
C ASN A 64 -10.40 7.66 -17.35
N TRP A 65 -11.64 7.28 -17.70
CA TRP A 65 -12.45 8.04 -18.67
C TRP A 65 -12.62 9.51 -18.29
N GLN A 66 -12.85 9.80 -17.00
CA GLN A 66 -13.02 11.19 -16.53
C GLN A 66 -11.72 12.00 -16.57
N ASN A 67 -10.57 11.34 -16.46
CA ASN A 67 -9.24 11.96 -16.49
C ASN A 67 -8.73 12.18 -17.93
N LEU A 68 -9.31 11.49 -18.92
CA LEU A 68 -8.93 11.65 -20.32
C LEU A 68 -9.34 13.03 -20.88
N PRO A 69 -8.44 13.70 -21.63
CA PRO A 69 -8.80 14.90 -22.37
C PRO A 69 -10.01 14.68 -23.29
N SER A 70 -10.85 15.70 -23.46
CA SER A 70 -12.11 15.60 -24.23
C SER A 70 -11.94 15.06 -25.65
N LYS A 71 -10.80 15.35 -26.29
CA LYS A 71 -10.44 14.81 -27.61
C LYS A 71 -10.36 13.29 -27.61
N PHE A 72 -9.66 12.69 -26.64
CA PHE A 72 -9.54 11.23 -26.53
C PHE A 72 -10.89 10.60 -26.18
N ARG A 73 -11.70 11.24 -25.33
CA ARG A 73 -13.05 10.76 -25.05
C ARG A 73 -13.95 10.74 -26.29
N GLN A 74 -13.88 11.77 -27.14
CA GLN A 74 -14.66 11.78 -28.39
C GLN A 74 -14.16 10.72 -29.38
N GLU A 75 -12.85 10.56 -29.46
CA GLU A 75 -12.21 9.56 -30.34
C GLU A 75 -12.56 8.12 -29.92
N LEU A 76 -12.48 7.81 -28.63
CA LEU A 76 -12.54 6.44 -28.11
C LEU A 76 -13.95 6.00 -27.67
N LYS A 77 -14.94 6.90 -27.56
CA LYS A 77 -16.32 6.55 -27.14
C LYS A 77 -16.90 5.36 -27.91
N PRO A 78 -16.69 5.22 -29.23
CA PRO A 78 -17.22 4.09 -30.00
C PRO A 78 -16.69 2.69 -29.61
N ILE A 79 -15.58 2.55 -28.87
CA ILE A 79 -15.05 1.22 -28.48
C ILE A 79 -15.98 0.49 -27.51
N PHE A 80 -16.79 1.24 -26.78
CA PHE A 80 -17.70 0.73 -25.74
C PHE A 80 -19.12 0.45 -26.25
N VAL A 81 -19.32 0.51 -27.57
CA VAL A 81 -20.62 0.27 -28.20
C VAL A 81 -20.57 -1.08 -28.90
N ARG A 82 -21.55 -1.95 -28.66
CA ARG A 82 -21.58 -3.32 -29.21
C ARG A 82 -21.48 -3.36 -30.74
N PRO A 83 -20.97 -4.47 -31.30
CA PRO A 83 -20.97 -4.70 -32.74
C PRO A 83 -22.35 -4.57 -33.41
N GLY A 84 -22.36 -4.04 -34.63
CA GLY A 84 -23.58 -3.84 -35.44
C GLY A 84 -24.46 -2.65 -35.01
N LEU A 85 -24.06 -1.88 -33.99
CA LEU A 85 -24.81 -0.69 -33.55
C LEU A 85 -24.27 0.61 -34.16
N PRO A 86 -25.14 1.58 -34.50
CA PRO A 86 -24.71 2.88 -35.00
C PRO A 86 -23.77 3.60 -34.04
N GLY A 87 -22.60 4.00 -34.54
CA GLY A 87 -21.60 4.74 -33.77
C GLY A 87 -20.61 3.86 -32.98
N SER A 88 -20.64 2.54 -33.16
CA SER A 88 -19.59 1.62 -32.72
C SER A 88 -18.39 1.62 -33.69
N PHE A 89 -17.17 1.37 -33.20
CA PHE A 89 -16.04 1.00 -34.09
C PHE A 89 -16.29 -0.28 -34.87
N PHE A 90 -17.24 -1.08 -34.39
CA PHE A 90 -17.68 -2.35 -34.94
C PHE A 90 -19.04 -2.21 -35.64
N GLY A 91 -19.51 -0.98 -35.87
CA GLY A 91 -20.87 -0.69 -36.32
C GLY A 91 -21.18 -1.15 -37.74
N ASP A 92 -20.17 -1.22 -38.61
CA ASP A 92 -20.31 -1.68 -40.00
C ASP A 92 -20.30 -3.22 -40.12
N ILE A 93 -20.15 -3.95 -39.00
CA ILE A 93 -20.12 -5.41 -38.98
C ILE A 93 -21.55 -5.96 -38.86
N GLU A 94 -21.99 -6.67 -39.89
CA GLU A 94 -23.27 -7.37 -39.89
C GLU A 94 -23.11 -8.84 -39.50
N LEU A 95 -23.58 -9.19 -38.30
CA LEU A 95 -23.60 -10.56 -37.75
C LEU A 95 -25.03 -11.12 -37.80
N SER A 96 -25.43 -11.59 -38.98
CA SER A 96 -26.82 -11.95 -39.31
C SER A 96 -27.28 -13.30 -38.78
N GLU A 97 -26.38 -14.15 -38.30
CA GLU A 97 -26.66 -15.50 -37.83
C GLU A 97 -26.53 -15.58 -36.31
N HIS A 98 -27.32 -16.48 -35.70
CA HIS A 98 -27.28 -16.70 -34.26
C HIS A 98 -27.27 -18.19 -33.91
N PHE A 99 -26.52 -18.55 -32.88
CA PHE A 99 -26.55 -19.87 -32.27
C PHE A 99 -26.71 -19.75 -30.76
N ASN A 100 -27.67 -20.49 -30.19
CA ASN A 100 -28.05 -20.36 -28.78
C ASN A 100 -27.71 -21.64 -28.03
N THR A 101 -27.12 -21.48 -26.85
CA THR A 101 -26.90 -22.52 -25.86
C THR A 101 -27.77 -22.25 -24.62
N PRO A 102 -27.68 -23.03 -23.53
CA PRO A 102 -28.35 -22.68 -22.27
C PRO A 102 -28.01 -21.27 -21.76
N HIS A 103 -26.73 -20.89 -21.73
CA HIS A 103 -26.27 -19.64 -21.12
C HIS A 103 -25.83 -18.56 -22.12
N PHE A 104 -25.49 -18.91 -23.35
CA PHE A 104 -24.87 -18.00 -24.32
C PHE A 104 -25.65 -17.87 -25.64
N LYS A 105 -25.52 -16.69 -26.24
CA LYS A 105 -25.99 -16.38 -27.58
C LYS A 105 -24.82 -15.92 -28.45
N LEU A 106 -24.45 -16.75 -29.41
CA LEU A 106 -23.36 -16.48 -30.34
C LEU A 106 -23.90 -15.75 -31.56
N HIS A 107 -23.28 -14.62 -31.92
CA HIS A 107 -23.60 -13.81 -33.11
C HIS A 107 -22.46 -13.93 -34.11
N TYR A 108 -22.76 -14.34 -35.34
CA TYR A 108 -21.75 -14.53 -36.38
C TYR A 108 -22.32 -14.24 -37.78
N THR A 109 -21.48 -14.33 -38.80
CA THR A 109 -21.88 -14.25 -40.21
C THR A 109 -21.28 -15.40 -41.00
N ARG A 110 -21.89 -15.78 -42.11
CA ARG A 110 -21.36 -16.78 -43.06
C ARG A 110 -20.72 -16.16 -44.29
N ILE A 111 -20.77 -14.84 -44.41
CA ILE A 111 -20.37 -14.11 -45.61
C ILE A 111 -19.35 -13.04 -45.24
N GLY A 112 -18.42 -12.79 -46.16
CA GLY A 112 -17.47 -11.69 -46.04
C GLY A 112 -16.30 -12.02 -45.11
N PRO A 113 -15.51 -11.00 -44.74
CA PRO A 113 -14.23 -11.18 -44.06
C PRO A 113 -14.34 -11.60 -42.59
N HIS A 114 -15.52 -11.45 -41.98
CA HIS A 114 -15.78 -11.80 -40.58
C HIS A 114 -16.37 -13.21 -40.41
N ALA A 115 -16.59 -13.95 -41.50
CA ALA A 115 -17.12 -15.30 -41.41
C ALA A 115 -16.07 -16.26 -40.83
N PRO A 116 -16.43 -17.20 -39.94
CA PRO A 116 -15.51 -18.24 -39.50
C PRO A 116 -15.23 -19.25 -40.64
N PRO A 117 -14.30 -20.20 -40.45
CA PRO A 117 -14.26 -21.42 -41.26
C PRO A 117 -15.65 -22.07 -41.31
N LEU A 118 -16.11 -22.44 -42.51
CA LEU A 118 -17.51 -22.83 -42.77
C LEU A 118 -17.72 -24.35 -42.78
N GLU A 119 -16.71 -25.12 -42.40
CA GLU A 119 -16.84 -26.56 -42.17
C GLU A 119 -17.93 -26.85 -41.14
N ASP A 120 -18.74 -27.89 -41.37
CA ASP A 120 -19.90 -28.31 -40.55
C ASP A 120 -20.00 -29.84 -40.66
N PHE A 121 -19.21 -30.53 -39.84
CA PHE A 121 -19.06 -31.98 -39.85
C PHE A 121 -19.33 -32.60 -38.48
N HIS A 122 -19.03 -31.90 -37.38
CA HIS A 122 -19.00 -32.46 -36.02
C HIS A 122 -19.49 -31.44 -34.97
N PRO A 123 -20.80 -31.40 -34.69
CA PRO A 123 -21.89 -32.13 -35.35
C PRO A 123 -22.31 -31.49 -36.67
N ARG A 124 -22.82 -32.29 -37.62
CA ARG A 124 -23.40 -31.76 -38.85
C ARG A 124 -24.80 -31.18 -38.62
N ASN A 125 -24.89 -30.03 -37.96
CA ASN A 125 -26.14 -29.41 -37.49
C ASN A 125 -26.52 -28.15 -38.30
N GLY A 126 -25.75 -27.81 -39.32
CA GLY A 126 -25.94 -26.60 -40.10
C GLY A 126 -25.17 -25.39 -39.54
N VAL A 127 -24.54 -25.48 -38.38
CA VAL A 127 -23.69 -24.48 -37.73
C VAL A 127 -22.22 -24.81 -38.06
N PRO A 128 -21.34 -23.82 -38.31
CA PRO A 128 -19.96 -24.14 -38.56
C PRO A 128 -19.30 -24.76 -37.31
N ASP A 129 -18.47 -25.79 -37.48
CA ASP A 129 -17.73 -26.49 -36.41
C ASP A 129 -16.98 -25.50 -35.49
N TYR A 130 -16.50 -24.39 -36.05
CA TYR A 130 -15.83 -23.32 -35.28
C TYR A 130 -16.78 -22.66 -34.26
N ILE A 131 -18.03 -22.43 -34.66
CA ILE A 131 -19.06 -21.83 -33.80
C ILE A 131 -19.53 -22.86 -32.75
N ASP A 132 -19.71 -24.12 -33.14
CA ASP A 132 -20.03 -25.19 -32.18
C ASP A 132 -18.92 -25.33 -31.12
N LEU A 133 -17.65 -25.35 -31.54
CA LEU A 133 -16.51 -25.42 -30.61
C LEU A 133 -16.45 -24.21 -29.66
N CYS A 134 -16.68 -23.00 -30.17
CA CYS A 134 -16.75 -21.80 -29.34
C CYS A 134 -17.91 -21.89 -28.33
N ALA A 135 -19.06 -22.39 -28.76
CA ALA A 135 -20.23 -22.55 -27.90
C ALA A 135 -19.98 -23.56 -26.79
N ASP A 136 -19.42 -24.71 -27.13
CA ASP A 136 -19.04 -25.76 -26.17
C ASP A 136 -17.98 -25.25 -25.18
N ALA A 137 -16.98 -24.49 -25.65
CA ALA A 137 -15.96 -23.91 -24.78
C ALA A 137 -16.52 -22.88 -23.80
N MET A 138 -17.47 -22.03 -24.22
CA MET A 138 -18.15 -21.08 -23.32
C MET A 138 -19.00 -21.81 -22.28
N GLU A 139 -19.75 -22.84 -22.67
CA GLU A 139 -20.54 -23.65 -21.72
C GLU A 139 -19.67 -24.45 -20.75
N ARG A 140 -18.53 -25.01 -21.21
CA ARG A 140 -17.55 -25.64 -20.33
C ARG A 140 -16.98 -24.63 -19.33
N SER A 141 -16.64 -23.43 -19.80
CA SER A 141 -16.14 -22.35 -18.93
C SER A 141 -17.17 -21.96 -17.87
N TYR A 142 -18.45 -21.88 -18.22
CA TYR A 142 -19.52 -21.68 -17.26
C TYR A 142 -19.57 -22.82 -16.24
N HIS A 143 -19.58 -24.06 -16.69
CA HIS A 143 -19.66 -25.22 -15.81
C HIS A 143 -18.48 -25.29 -14.82
N VAL A 144 -17.25 -25.20 -15.33
CA VAL A 144 -16.05 -25.26 -14.48
C VAL A 144 -16.00 -24.08 -13.52
N GLN A 145 -16.11 -22.85 -14.02
CA GLN A 145 -15.87 -21.67 -13.21
C GLN A 145 -17.03 -21.38 -12.25
N ILE A 146 -18.28 -21.59 -12.68
CA ILE A 146 -19.46 -21.31 -11.84
C ILE A 146 -19.88 -22.55 -11.04
N ASP A 147 -20.20 -23.66 -11.70
CA ASP A 147 -20.82 -24.80 -11.01
C ASP A 147 -19.82 -25.55 -10.13
N LEU A 148 -18.58 -25.73 -10.58
CA LEU A 148 -17.56 -26.51 -9.87
C LEU A 148 -16.72 -25.64 -8.92
N MET A 149 -16.17 -24.53 -9.42
CA MET A 149 -15.28 -23.65 -8.63
C MET A 149 -16.06 -22.66 -7.74
N GLY A 150 -17.35 -22.43 -8.01
CA GLY A 150 -18.21 -21.61 -7.18
C GLY A 150 -18.01 -20.09 -7.35
N PHE A 151 -17.38 -19.63 -8.43
CA PHE A 151 -17.31 -18.20 -8.72
C PHE A 151 -18.72 -17.61 -8.89
N LYS A 152 -18.86 -16.33 -8.56
CA LYS A 152 -20.10 -15.59 -8.78
C LYS A 152 -20.41 -15.48 -10.28
N GLU A 153 -21.64 -15.84 -10.65
CA GLU A 153 -22.14 -15.65 -12.01
C GLU A 153 -22.08 -14.17 -12.45
N PRO A 154 -21.62 -13.87 -13.68
CA PRO A 154 -21.64 -12.52 -14.21
C PRO A 154 -23.06 -11.92 -14.24
N TYR A 155 -23.18 -10.60 -14.16
CA TYR A 155 -24.48 -9.97 -14.26
C TYR A 155 -25.05 -10.11 -15.68
N ILE A 156 -26.29 -10.59 -15.79
CA ILE A 156 -27.02 -10.57 -17.07
C ILE A 156 -27.31 -9.14 -17.52
N ASP A 157 -27.38 -8.94 -18.83
CA ASP A 157 -27.54 -7.64 -19.48
C ASP A 157 -29.00 -7.31 -19.86
N ILE A 158 -29.99 -8.00 -19.30
CA ILE A 158 -31.44 -7.80 -19.61
C ILE A 158 -31.91 -6.34 -19.47
N TRP A 159 -31.19 -5.53 -18.69
CA TRP A 159 -31.49 -4.11 -18.47
C TRP A 159 -30.86 -3.20 -19.53
N ALA A 160 -29.93 -3.70 -20.34
CA ALA A 160 -29.32 -2.96 -21.44
C ALA A 160 -30.32 -2.85 -22.60
N ALA A 161 -30.42 -1.65 -23.17
CA ALA A 161 -31.38 -1.39 -24.24
C ALA A 161 -31.12 -2.19 -25.52
N GLN A 162 -29.91 -2.73 -25.69
CA GLN A 162 -29.43 -3.46 -26.88
C GLN A 162 -28.66 -4.72 -26.46
N ASN A 163 -29.30 -5.56 -25.65
CA ASN A 163 -28.77 -6.76 -24.99
C ASN A 163 -28.80 -8.05 -25.85
N GLY A 164 -28.64 -7.90 -27.18
CA GLY A 164 -28.72 -9.04 -28.09
C GLY A 164 -30.08 -9.75 -28.19
N GLY A 165 -31.09 -9.34 -27.40
CA GLY A 165 -32.49 -9.70 -27.55
C GLY A 165 -33.04 -10.77 -26.59
N ASP A 166 -32.24 -11.36 -25.68
CA ASP A 166 -32.76 -12.27 -24.64
C ASP A 166 -31.96 -12.19 -23.31
N ARG A 167 -31.93 -13.24 -22.48
CA ARG A 167 -31.27 -13.26 -21.16
C ARG A 167 -29.87 -13.89 -21.18
N ARG A 168 -29.47 -14.47 -22.31
CA ARG A 168 -28.20 -15.16 -22.47
C ARG A 168 -27.08 -14.14 -22.64
N PHE A 169 -25.87 -14.51 -22.24
CA PHE A 169 -24.71 -13.66 -22.49
C PHE A 169 -24.39 -13.62 -23.98
N ASP A 170 -24.16 -12.42 -24.52
CA ASP A 170 -23.82 -12.24 -25.92
C ASP A 170 -22.34 -12.52 -26.20
N VAL A 171 -22.08 -13.33 -27.20
CA VAL A 171 -20.73 -13.64 -27.73
C VAL A 171 -20.70 -13.25 -29.20
N TYR A 172 -19.94 -12.22 -29.56
CA TYR A 172 -19.83 -11.73 -30.94
C TYR A 172 -18.57 -12.28 -31.61
N LEU A 173 -18.74 -12.98 -32.73
CA LEU A 173 -17.63 -13.57 -33.48
C LEU A 173 -17.37 -12.82 -34.78
N PHE A 174 -16.20 -12.16 -34.86
CA PHE A 174 -15.73 -11.45 -36.04
C PHE A 174 -14.20 -11.29 -36.04
N THR A 175 -13.60 -10.84 -37.15
CA THR A 175 -12.13 -10.60 -37.19
C THR A 175 -11.74 -9.23 -36.59
N PHE A 176 -10.76 -9.22 -35.68
CA PHE A 176 -10.20 -8.03 -35.02
C PHE A 176 -8.74 -8.29 -34.54
N PRO A 177 -7.95 -7.29 -34.10
CA PRO A 177 -6.53 -7.46 -33.77
C PRO A 177 -6.27 -8.06 -32.37
N ALA A 178 -7.13 -8.96 -31.90
CA ALA A 178 -6.92 -9.73 -30.67
C ALA A 178 -7.56 -11.13 -30.79
N LEU A 179 -7.29 -12.06 -29.86
CA LEU A 179 -7.99 -13.35 -29.80
C LEU A 179 -9.37 -13.20 -29.16
N GLY A 180 -9.41 -12.49 -28.03
CA GLY A 180 -10.62 -12.25 -27.24
C GLY A 180 -10.67 -10.84 -26.65
N ILE A 181 -11.89 -10.40 -26.33
CA ILE A 181 -12.17 -9.20 -25.55
C ILE A 181 -13.47 -9.39 -24.76
N THR A 182 -13.42 -9.02 -23.49
CA THR A 182 -14.58 -8.88 -22.63
C THR A 182 -14.78 -7.41 -22.30
N THR A 183 -15.99 -6.92 -22.50
CA THR A 183 -16.32 -5.54 -22.17
C THR A 183 -17.79 -5.43 -21.75
N ALA A 184 -18.30 -4.22 -21.56
CA ALA A 184 -19.65 -3.98 -21.09
C ALA A 184 -20.30 -2.81 -21.85
N ASP A 185 -21.57 -2.55 -21.60
CA ASP A 185 -22.23 -1.33 -22.11
C ASP A 185 -21.87 -0.13 -21.23
N TRP A 186 -20.64 0.38 -21.39
CA TRP A 186 -20.16 1.55 -20.63
C TRP A 186 -20.90 2.82 -21.10
N PHE A 187 -22.03 3.16 -20.49
CA PHE A 187 -22.91 4.26 -20.89
C PHE A 187 -22.17 5.61 -21.03
N GLU A 188 -21.82 6.01 -22.26
CA GLU A 188 -20.99 7.22 -22.51
C GLU A 188 -19.63 7.24 -21.78
N GLY A 189 -19.06 6.07 -21.47
CA GLY A 189 -17.90 5.94 -20.57
C GLY A 189 -18.21 6.37 -19.13
N ARG A 190 -19.49 6.51 -18.76
CA ARG A 190 -19.93 6.51 -17.37
C ARG A 190 -20.14 5.06 -16.97
N VAL A 191 -19.12 4.48 -16.37
CA VAL A 191 -19.43 3.79 -15.13
C VAL A 191 -20.07 4.87 -14.25
N LEU A 192 -21.26 4.63 -13.68
CA LEU A 192 -21.61 5.39 -12.48
C LEU A 192 -20.39 5.25 -11.58
N SER A 193 -19.77 6.33 -11.09
CA SER A 193 -18.51 6.19 -10.33
C SER A 193 -18.67 5.36 -9.03
N THR A 194 -19.88 4.85 -8.80
CA THR A 194 -20.33 3.96 -7.73
C THR A 194 -20.72 2.55 -8.21
N ALA A 195 -20.76 2.25 -9.52
CA ALA A 195 -21.12 0.93 -10.04
C ALA A 195 -19.84 0.14 -10.35
N LEU A 196 -19.34 -0.57 -9.35
CA LEU A 196 -18.14 -1.42 -9.49
C LEU A 196 -18.41 -2.74 -10.21
N THR A 197 -19.68 -3.04 -10.53
CA THR A 197 -20.08 -4.24 -11.25
C THR A 197 -20.82 -3.88 -12.52
N VAL A 198 -20.57 -4.64 -13.59
CA VAL A 198 -21.16 -4.41 -14.91
C VAL A 198 -21.55 -5.73 -15.56
N ALA A 199 -22.58 -5.70 -16.40
CA ALA A 199 -22.97 -6.85 -17.21
C ALA A 199 -22.02 -6.97 -18.42
N PRO A 200 -21.31 -8.09 -18.60
CA PRO A 200 -20.37 -8.26 -19.69
C PRO A 200 -21.07 -8.68 -20.99
N TYR A 201 -20.36 -8.46 -22.09
CA TYR A 201 -20.49 -9.22 -23.33
C TYR A 201 -19.09 -9.56 -23.86
N PHE A 202 -19.03 -10.59 -24.69
CA PHE A 202 -17.78 -11.19 -25.15
C PHE A 202 -17.59 -10.99 -26.65
N MET A 203 -16.35 -10.82 -27.08
CA MET A 203 -15.96 -10.78 -28.49
C MET A 203 -14.84 -11.79 -28.70
N ILE A 204 -15.02 -12.71 -29.64
CA ILE A 204 -14.07 -13.78 -29.95
C ILE A 204 -13.67 -13.69 -31.42
N ASN A 205 -12.37 -13.81 -31.71
CA ASN A 205 -11.90 -13.69 -33.08
C ASN A 205 -12.42 -14.87 -33.91
N SER A 206 -13.14 -14.58 -34.99
CA SER A 206 -13.68 -15.62 -35.89
C SER A 206 -12.63 -16.34 -36.76
N ARG A 207 -11.36 -15.91 -36.74
CA ARG A 207 -10.32 -16.33 -37.69
C ARG A 207 -9.05 -16.86 -37.00
N ILE A 208 -9.12 -17.36 -35.76
CA ILE A 208 -7.94 -17.83 -35.02
C ILE A 208 -7.12 -18.86 -35.83
N TYR A 209 -7.81 -19.75 -36.56
CA TYR A 209 -7.17 -20.78 -37.37
C TYR A 209 -6.28 -20.23 -38.49
N ASP A 210 -6.55 -19.01 -38.98
CA ASP A 210 -5.75 -18.37 -40.03
C ASP A 210 -4.35 -17.96 -39.51
N TYR A 211 -4.17 -17.82 -38.19
CA TYR A 211 -2.92 -17.33 -37.57
C TYR A 211 -2.01 -18.46 -37.07
N VAL A 212 -2.60 -19.52 -36.51
CA VAL A 212 -1.87 -20.61 -35.85
C VAL A 212 -2.12 -21.99 -36.49
N GLY A 213 -3.02 -22.07 -37.47
CA GLY A 213 -3.48 -23.33 -38.07
C GLY A 213 -4.58 -24.00 -37.24
N LYS A 214 -5.38 -24.88 -37.86
CA LYS A 214 -6.56 -25.49 -37.22
C LYS A 214 -6.25 -26.26 -35.93
N ALA A 215 -5.23 -27.11 -35.94
CA ALA A 215 -4.92 -27.95 -34.78
C ALA A 215 -4.57 -27.14 -33.53
N GLU A 216 -3.72 -26.13 -33.70
CA GLU A 216 -3.34 -25.20 -32.63
C GLU A 216 -4.47 -24.21 -32.32
N GLY A 217 -5.24 -23.82 -33.34
CA GLY A 217 -6.33 -22.87 -33.20
C GLY A 217 -7.51 -23.38 -32.40
N ILE A 218 -7.71 -24.71 -32.32
CA ILE A 218 -8.69 -25.33 -31.40
C ILE A 218 -8.32 -24.97 -29.95
N ARG A 219 -7.07 -25.24 -29.56
CA ARG A 219 -6.56 -24.88 -28.23
C ARG A 219 -6.73 -23.39 -27.94
N TYR A 220 -6.28 -22.53 -28.85
CA TYR A 220 -6.40 -21.08 -28.66
C TYR A 220 -7.86 -20.62 -28.52
N LEU A 221 -8.79 -21.19 -29.28
CA LEU A 221 -10.21 -20.84 -29.17
C LEU A 221 -10.78 -21.26 -27.81
N GLU A 222 -10.49 -22.49 -27.38
CA GLU A 222 -10.92 -23.04 -26.10
C GLU A 222 -10.40 -22.23 -24.91
N THR A 223 -9.09 -21.94 -24.88
CA THR A 223 -8.48 -21.17 -23.79
C THR A 223 -8.94 -19.72 -23.79
N THR A 224 -9.06 -19.09 -24.97
CA THR A 224 -9.60 -17.72 -25.08
C THR A 224 -11.03 -17.63 -24.53
N CYS A 225 -11.89 -18.61 -24.81
CA CYS A 225 -13.25 -18.63 -24.24
C CYS A 225 -13.22 -18.71 -22.70
N ALA A 226 -12.35 -19.53 -22.12
CA ALA A 226 -12.19 -19.62 -20.66
C ALA A 226 -11.65 -18.32 -20.04
N HIS A 227 -10.63 -17.73 -20.67
CA HIS A 227 -10.00 -16.46 -20.28
C HIS A 227 -11.00 -15.32 -20.27
N GLU A 228 -11.72 -15.14 -21.39
CA GLU A 228 -12.70 -14.07 -21.54
C GLU A 228 -13.90 -14.26 -20.63
N PHE A 229 -14.38 -15.50 -20.44
CA PHE A 229 -15.48 -15.75 -19.51
C PHE A 229 -15.10 -15.37 -18.06
N LEU A 230 -13.86 -15.61 -17.63
CA LEU A 230 -13.41 -15.17 -16.31
C LEU A 230 -13.42 -13.64 -16.19
N HIS A 231 -13.05 -12.88 -17.22
CA HIS A 231 -13.19 -11.42 -17.18
C HIS A 231 -14.65 -10.99 -16.93
N GLY A 232 -15.63 -11.73 -17.46
CA GLY A 232 -17.04 -11.51 -17.18
C GLY A 232 -17.37 -11.72 -15.69
N ILE A 233 -16.81 -12.77 -15.09
CA ILE A 233 -16.93 -13.05 -13.64
C ILE A 233 -16.28 -11.92 -12.84
N GLN A 234 -15.08 -11.49 -13.22
CA GLN A 234 -14.36 -10.39 -12.56
C GLN A 234 -15.18 -9.10 -12.59
N PHE A 235 -15.87 -8.80 -13.70
CA PHE A 235 -16.82 -7.67 -13.77
C PHE A 235 -18.04 -7.85 -12.87
N GLY A 236 -18.43 -9.09 -12.58
CA GLY A 236 -19.45 -9.42 -11.58
C GLY A 236 -19.01 -9.19 -10.14
N TYR A 237 -17.71 -9.26 -9.85
CA TYR A 237 -17.14 -8.95 -8.53
C TYR A 237 -16.75 -7.48 -8.40
N ASN A 238 -15.82 -7.05 -9.24
CA ASN A 238 -15.30 -5.69 -9.30
C ASN A 238 -14.58 -5.43 -10.64
N ALA A 239 -15.23 -4.71 -11.56
CA ALA A 239 -14.64 -4.27 -12.83
C ALA A 239 -13.47 -3.28 -12.65
N TYR A 240 -13.23 -2.80 -11.42
CA TYR A 240 -12.13 -1.90 -11.08
C TYR A 240 -10.92 -2.57 -10.43
N MET A 241 -10.93 -3.90 -10.26
CA MET A 241 -9.80 -4.70 -9.75
C MET A 241 -8.49 -4.45 -10.53
N PRO A 242 -7.27 -4.66 -9.95
CA PRO A 242 -6.02 -4.47 -10.67
C PRO A 242 -6.01 -5.26 -11.96
N THR A 243 -5.83 -4.57 -13.07
CA THR A 243 -5.90 -5.16 -14.40
C THR A 243 -4.77 -6.15 -14.64
N TRP A 244 -3.60 -5.98 -14.00
CA TRP A 244 -2.54 -7.00 -14.01
C TRP A 244 -3.01 -8.33 -13.41
N PHE A 245 -3.75 -8.29 -12.30
CA PHE A 245 -4.24 -9.50 -11.65
C PHE A 245 -5.46 -10.08 -12.37
N MET A 246 -6.27 -9.23 -13.00
CA MET A 246 -7.33 -9.68 -13.90
C MET A 246 -6.78 -10.56 -15.02
N GLU A 247 -5.74 -10.11 -15.73
CA GLU A 247 -5.11 -10.89 -16.80
C GLU A 247 -4.36 -12.11 -16.25
N ALA A 248 -3.62 -11.98 -15.14
CA ALA A 248 -2.91 -13.10 -14.53
C ALA A 248 -3.83 -14.21 -14.03
N SER A 249 -5.01 -13.87 -13.48
CA SER A 249 -6.00 -14.87 -13.06
C SER A 249 -6.82 -15.41 -14.23
N ALA A 250 -7.08 -14.62 -15.27
CA ALA A 250 -7.72 -15.08 -16.50
C ALA A 250 -6.85 -16.11 -17.24
N THR A 251 -5.53 -15.85 -17.32
CA THR A 251 -4.55 -16.80 -17.86
C THR A 251 -4.48 -18.08 -17.01
N TRP A 252 -4.60 -17.95 -15.68
CA TRP A 252 -4.59 -19.10 -14.77
C TRP A 252 -5.82 -20.00 -14.96
N ILE A 253 -7.00 -19.41 -15.19
CA ILE A 253 -8.23 -20.19 -15.33
C ILE A 253 -8.24 -21.09 -16.56
N GLU A 254 -7.47 -20.75 -17.60
CA GLU A 254 -7.30 -21.59 -18.78
C GLU A 254 -6.74 -22.96 -18.41
N VAL A 255 -5.88 -23.00 -17.38
CA VAL A 255 -5.27 -24.23 -16.86
C VAL A 255 -6.24 -25.04 -16.04
N MET A 256 -7.07 -24.36 -15.26
CA MET A 256 -8.10 -25.01 -14.45
C MET A 256 -9.27 -25.52 -15.29
N THR A 257 -9.45 -25.00 -16.52
CA THR A 257 -10.53 -25.42 -17.42
C THR A 257 -10.08 -26.49 -18.41
N TYR A 258 -8.79 -26.48 -18.76
CA TYR A 258 -8.17 -27.36 -19.77
C TYR A 258 -6.77 -27.80 -19.31
N ASP A 259 -6.71 -28.88 -18.57
CA ASP A 259 -5.50 -29.40 -17.93
C ASP A 259 -4.75 -30.41 -18.83
N GLY A 260 -5.43 -30.90 -19.87
CA GLY A 260 -4.98 -31.92 -20.81
C GLY A 260 -5.57 -33.31 -20.57
N GLY A 261 -6.61 -33.41 -19.75
CA GLY A 261 -7.29 -34.64 -19.37
C GLY A 261 -6.44 -35.47 -18.42
N VAL A 262 -5.73 -34.81 -17.50
CA VAL A 262 -4.80 -35.49 -16.60
C VAL A 262 -5.57 -35.98 -15.39
N ILE A 263 -6.03 -37.23 -15.46
CA ILE A 263 -6.67 -37.90 -14.32
C ILE A 263 -5.82 -37.76 -13.05
N ASP A 264 -6.40 -37.21 -11.97
CA ASP A 264 -5.73 -36.92 -10.70
C ASP A 264 -4.62 -35.84 -10.87
N ASP A 265 -5.01 -34.72 -11.48
CA ASP A 265 -4.19 -33.51 -11.67
C ASP A 265 -3.81 -32.83 -10.33
N GLY A 266 -4.30 -33.39 -9.22
CA GLY A 266 -3.98 -33.08 -7.83
C GLY A 266 -4.50 -31.74 -7.37
N ASP A 267 -5.36 -31.11 -8.15
CA ASP A 267 -6.28 -30.13 -7.60
C ASP A 267 -7.43 -30.83 -6.85
N THR A 268 -8.31 -30.06 -6.24
CA THR A 268 -9.48 -30.59 -5.52
C THR A 268 -10.77 -30.42 -6.31
N LEU A 269 -10.68 -30.07 -7.59
CA LEU A 269 -11.79 -29.82 -8.47
C LEU A 269 -12.25 -31.15 -9.09
N PRO A 270 -13.54 -31.50 -9.01
CA PRO A 270 -14.06 -32.72 -9.63
C PRO A 270 -14.49 -32.42 -11.07
N ASP A 271 -13.58 -31.94 -11.92
CA ASP A 271 -13.88 -31.59 -13.31
C ASP A 271 -13.78 -32.81 -14.26
N PRO A 272 -14.39 -32.73 -15.45
CA PRO A 272 -14.37 -33.84 -16.40
C PRO A 272 -13.03 -33.89 -17.15
N ASP A 273 -12.16 -34.82 -16.72
CA ASP A 273 -10.91 -35.19 -17.39
C ASP A 273 -11.16 -35.88 -18.75
N GLU A 274 -11.37 -35.10 -19.81
CA GLU A 274 -11.63 -35.67 -21.14
C GLU A 274 -10.32 -36.11 -21.81
N PRO A 275 -10.15 -37.39 -22.19
CA PRO A 275 -8.92 -37.84 -22.83
C PRO A 275 -8.65 -37.08 -24.14
N ASN A 276 -7.48 -36.44 -24.23
CA ASN A 276 -7.03 -35.60 -25.36
C ASN A 276 -7.67 -34.20 -25.45
N GLU A 277 -8.23 -33.69 -24.36
CA GLU A 277 -8.56 -32.26 -24.30
C GLU A 277 -7.32 -31.36 -24.42
N THR A 278 -7.57 -30.07 -24.58
CA THR A 278 -6.53 -29.07 -24.63
C THR A 278 -5.67 -29.10 -23.37
N ASN A 279 -4.35 -29.07 -23.56
CA ASN A 279 -3.40 -28.92 -22.46
C ASN A 279 -2.91 -27.47 -22.42
N SER A 280 -3.53 -26.62 -21.61
CA SER A 280 -3.19 -25.19 -21.50
C SER A 280 -1.78 -24.95 -20.98
N TYR A 281 -1.18 -25.89 -20.24
CA TYR A 281 0.23 -25.78 -19.82
C TYR A 281 1.22 -25.63 -20.98
N ASN A 282 0.88 -26.09 -22.20
CA ASN A 282 1.74 -25.92 -23.37
C ASN A 282 1.68 -24.50 -23.96
N TYR A 283 0.69 -23.71 -23.57
CA TYR A 283 0.39 -22.41 -24.16
C TYR A 283 1.20 -21.27 -23.50
N TYR A 284 1.12 -21.11 -22.17
CA TYR A 284 1.74 -19.98 -21.47
C TYR A 284 3.25 -20.13 -21.20
N ILE A 285 3.92 -21.21 -21.64
CA ILE A 285 5.38 -21.31 -21.54
C ILE A 285 6.09 -20.12 -22.22
N HIS A 286 5.46 -19.54 -23.24
CA HIS A 286 5.93 -18.34 -23.91
C HIS A 286 5.82 -17.09 -23.04
N GLN A 287 4.70 -16.93 -22.33
CA GLN A 287 4.47 -15.83 -21.38
C GLN A 287 5.44 -15.92 -20.19
N LEU A 288 5.59 -17.13 -19.62
CA LEU A 288 6.55 -17.38 -18.53
C LEU A 288 8.00 -17.15 -18.96
N ARG A 289 8.37 -17.45 -20.21
CA ARG A 289 9.76 -17.22 -20.67
C ARG A 289 10.17 -15.77 -20.48
N ARG A 290 9.31 -14.81 -20.82
CA ARG A 290 9.63 -13.39 -20.64
C ARG A 290 9.72 -13.03 -19.16
N TRP A 291 8.73 -13.43 -18.36
CA TRP A 291 8.70 -13.17 -16.93
C TRP A 291 9.96 -13.67 -16.22
N PHE A 292 10.36 -14.92 -16.48
CA PHE A 292 11.54 -15.53 -15.87
C PHE A 292 12.88 -14.96 -16.38
N LEU A 293 12.89 -14.21 -17.50
CA LEU A 293 14.08 -13.51 -17.99
C LEU A 293 14.35 -12.18 -17.27
N ILE A 294 13.33 -11.59 -16.65
CA ILE A 294 13.36 -10.27 -16.01
C ILE A 294 12.60 -10.31 -14.65
N PRO A 295 13.01 -11.20 -13.72
CA PRO A 295 12.33 -11.34 -12.43
C PRO A 295 12.48 -10.12 -11.50
N ASP A 296 13.31 -9.14 -11.91
CA ASP A 296 13.60 -7.88 -11.25
C ASP A 296 12.65 -6.73 -11.67
N ILE A 297 11.66 -7.02 -12.52
CA ILE A 297 10.52 -6.13 -12.81
C ILE A 297 9.33 -6.48 -11.91
N SER A 298 8.56 -5.47 -11.52
CA SER A 298 7.43 -5.62 -10.61
C SER A 298 6.42 -6.65 -11.11
N LEU A 299 5.89 -7.45 -10.19
CA LEU A 299 4.76 -8.35 -10.45
C LEU A 299 3.55 -7.62 -11.05
N GLU A 300 3.38 -6.34 -10.71
CA GLU A 300 2.29 -5.46 -11.15
C GLU A 300 2.56 -4.81 -12.53
N SER A 301 3.77 -5.03 -13.07
CA SER A 301 4.19 -4.43 -14.34
C SER A 301 3.38 -4.95 -15.51
N ARG A 302 3.15 -4.04 -16.47
CA ARG A 302 2.37 -4.27 -17.68
C ARG A 302 3.20 -4.05 -18.94
N ILE A 303 4.53 -4.14 -18.79
CA ILE A 303 5.48 -3.81 -19.85
C ILE A 303 5.67 -5.02 -20.77
N GLY A 304 4.99 -4.99 -21.91
CA GLY A 304 5.10 -5.97 -22.98
C GLY A 304 4.71 -7.37 -22.54
N ASP A 305 3.45 -7.53 -22.14
CA ASP A 305 2.84 -8.82 -21.84
C ASP A 305 3.37 -9.48 -20.55
N HIS A 306 3.98 -8.69 -19.65
CA HIS A 306 4.50 -9.17 -18.37
C HIS A 306 3.37 -9.67 -17.45
N GLU A 307 2.20 -9.04 -17.54
CA GLU A 307 0.98 -9.34 -16.80
C GLU A 307 0.46 -10.76 -17.07
N TYR A 308 0.60 -11.26 -18.30
CA TYR A 308 0.27 -12.66 -18.62
C TYR A 308 1.27 -13.61 -17.97
N GLY A 309 2.56 -13.25 -17.95
CA GLY A 309 3.58 -13.98 -17.20
C GLY A 309 3.35 -13.98 -15.68
N SER A 310 2.68 -12.96 -15.14
CA SER A 310 2.30 -12.89 -13.73
C SER A 310 1.27 -13.96 -13.34
N VAL A 311 0.75 -14.76 -14.28
CA VAL A 311 0.03 -16.03 -14.02
C VAL A 311 0.79 -16.92 -13.03
N ILE A 312 2.12 -16.85 -12.99
CA ILE A 312 2.94 -17.61 -12.05
C ILE A 312 2.61 -17.30 -10.57
N TRP A 313 2.10 -16.10 -10.28
CA TRP A 313 1.60 -15.72 -8.96
C TRP A 313 0.27 -16.40 -8.64
N SER A 314 -0.68 -16.40 -9.57
CA SER A 314 -1.95 -17.13 -9.43
C SER A 314 -1.72 -18.63 -9.28
N LEU A 315 -0.83 -19.22 -10.09
CA LEU A 315 -0.41 -20.62 -9.98
C LEU A 315 0.21 -20.93 -8.62
N TYR A 316 1.06 -20.05 -8.11
CA TYR A 316 1.65 -20.18 -6.78
C TYR A 316 0.58 -20.17 -5.69
N MET A 317 -0.33 -19.20 -5.72
CA MET A 317 -1.42 -19.10 -4.75
C MET A 317 -2.30 -20.34 -4.78
N ALA A 318 -2.76 -20.75 -5.96
CA ALA A 318 -3.62 -21.91 -6.13
C ALA A 318 -2.95 -23.22 -5.69
N GLN A 319 -1.66 -23.43 -6.02
CA GLN A 319 -0.96 -24.67 -5.65
C GLN A 319 -0.56 -24.73 -4.18
N ARG A 320 -0.35 -23.57 -3.53
CA ARG A 320 0.03 -23.53 -2.11
C ARG A 320 -1.18 -23.54 -1.18
N PHE A 321 -2.27 -22.86 -1.54
CA PHE A 321 -3.41 -22.62 -0.66
C PHE A 321 -4.73 -23.20 -1.17
N GLY A 322 -4.73 -23.79 -2.37
CA GLY A 322 -5.93 -24.26 -3.08
C GLY A 322 -6.50 -23.20 -4.02
N TYR A 323 -7.19 -23.63 -5.09
CA TYR A 323 -7.72 -22.73 -6.13
C TYR A 323 -8.68 -21.67 -5.58
N ASP A 324 -9.38 -21.99 -4.48
CA ASP A 324 -10.42 -21.15 -3.89
C ASP A 324 -9.89 -19.80 -3.37
N ILE A 325 -8.58 -19.70 -3.11
CA ILE A 325 -7.93 -18.45 -2.72
C ILE A 325 -8.15 -17.35 -3.78
N ILE A 326 -8.24 -17.67 -5.07
CA ILE A 326 -8.49 -16.66 -6.11
C ILE A 326 -9.93 -16.13 -6.01
N ARG A 327 -10.90 -17.00 -5.72
CA ARG A 327 -12.29 -16.58 -5.47
C ARG A 327 -12.41 -15.74 -4.21
N GLN A 328 -11.75 -16.12 -3.12
CA GLN A 328 -11.69 -15.34 -1.88
C GLN A 328 -11.07 -13.96 -2.12
N PHE A 329 -10.04 -13.86 -2.97
CA PHE A 329 -9.48 -12.56 -3.33
C PHE A 329 -10.52 -11.69 -4.04
N PHE A 330 -11.26 -12.23 -5.02
CA PHE A 330 -12.32 -11.49 -5.70
C PHE A 330 -13.42 -11.01 -4.74
N GLU A 331 -13.79 -11.82 -3.75
CA GLU A 331 -14.73 -11.45 -2.68
C GLU A 331 -14.21 -10.32 -1.80
N ASN A 332 -12.94 -10.39 -1.40
CA ASN A 332 -12.27 -9.36 -0.60
C ASN A 332 -12.03 -8.06 -1.40
N ALA A 333 -11.92 -8.13 -2.72
CA ALA A 333 -11.72 -7.00 -3.60
C ALA A 333 -13.04 -6.37 -4.13
N THR A 334 -14.19 -6.62 -3.50
CA THR A 334 -15.50 -6.05 -3.86
C THR A 334 -15.69 -4.56 -3.46
N ASP A 335 -16.94 -4.06 -3.45
CA ASP A 335 -17.24 -2.63 -3.32
C ASP A 335 -16.74 -1.98 -2.02
N GLY A 336 -15.97 -0.89 -2.15
CA GLY A 336 -15.42 -0.12 -1.05
C GLY A 336 -14.18 -0.74 -0.38
N SER A 337 -13.73 -1.93 -0.79
CA SER A 337 -12.62 -2.66 -0.16
C SER A 337 -11.36 -2.76 -1.02
N TYR A 338 -11.37 -2.31 -2.28
CA TYR A 338 -10.19 -2.31 -3.14
C TYR A 338 -9.06 -1.43 -2.56
N ARG A 339 -7.91 -2.06 -2.29
CA ARG A 339 -6.75 -1.47 -1.61
C ARG A 339 -5.42 -1.90 -2.22
N GLU A 340 -5.38 -2.17 -3.53
CA GLU A 340 -4.18 -2.67 -4.24
C GLU A 340 -3.63 -3.93 -3.56
N MET A 341 -2.35 -3.92 -3.14
CA MET A 341 -1.72 -4.99 -2.36
C MET A 341 -2.35 -5.22 -0.98
N GLY A 342 -3.16 -4.28 -0.48
CA GLY A 342 -3.90 -4.43 0.77
C GLY A 342 -4.93 -5.58 0.75
N ASN A 343 -5.52 -5.89 -0.41
CA ASN A 343 -6.40 -7.06 -0.50
C ASN A 343 -5.63 -8.38 -0.42
N PHE A 344 -4.41 -8.41 -0.97
CA PHE A 344 -3.50 -9.55 -0.81
C PHE A 344 -3.05 -9.72 0.64
N TYR A 345 -2.83 -8.62 1.36
CA TYR A 345 -2.52 -8.68 2.80
C TYR A 345 -3.61 -9.43 3.57
N ASP A 346 -4.88 -9.05 3.43
CA ASP A 346 -5.98 -9.67 4.19
C ASP A 346 -6.11 -11.18 3.88
N ILE A 347 -6.08 -11.55 2.59
CA ILE A 347 -6.27 -12.96 2.20
C ILE A 347 -5.14 -13.87 2.66
N PHE A 348 -3.88 -13.41 2.66
CA PHE A 348 -2.79 -14.25 3.17
C PHE A 348 -2.89 -14.43 4.68
N ILE A 349 -3.31 -13.40 5.41
CA ILE A 349 -3.58 -13.48 6.86
C ILE A 349 -4.67 -14.50 7.14
N ASP A 350 -5.78 -14.46 6.39
CA ASP A 350 -6.88 -15.43 6.51
C ASP A 350 -6.44 -16.88 6.20
N ASN A 351 -5.37 -17.04 5.41
CA ASN A 351 -4.77 -18.33 5.04
C ASN A 351 -3.52 -18.68 5.89
N GLY A 352 -3.35 -18.04 7.06
CA GLY A 352 -2.34 -18.41 8.06
C GLY A 352 -0.91 -18.02 7.70
N THR A 353 -0.72 -17.01 6.84
CA THR A 353 0.60 -16.48 6.49
C THR A 353 0.54 -14.97 6.29
N THR A 354 1.65 -14.33 5.89
CA THR A 354 1.67 -12.91 5.56
C THR A 354 1.96 -12.73 4.08
N LEU A 355 1.55 -11.59 3.50
CA LEU A 355 1.94 -11.24 2.12
C LEU A 355 3.48 -11.28 1.96
N ALA A 356 4.21 -10.86 2.99
CA ALA A 356 5.66 -10.91 2.99
C ALA A 356 6.20 -12.34 2.90
N GLU A 357 5.76 -13.26 3.75
CA GLU A 357 6.19 -14.66 3.66
C GLU A 357 5.73 -15.36 2.39
N ALA A 358 4.51 -15.07 1.94
CA ALA A 358 4.00 -15.62 0.70
C ALA A 358 4.87 -15.18 -0.48
N PHE A 359 5.21 -13.90 -0.57
CA PHE A 359 6.06 -13.39 -1.65
C PHE A 359 7.50 -13.91 -1.55
N LYS A 360 8.09 -13.96 -0.35
CA LYS A 360 9.43 -14.54 -0.15
C LYS A 360 9.46 -16.01 -0.56
N THR A 361 8.45 -16.80 -0.19
CA THR A 361 8.36 -18.21 -0.58
C THR A 361 8.18 -18.36 -2.09
N PHE A 362 7.35 -17.52 -2.71
CA PHE A 362 7.16 -17.47 -4.16
C PHE A 362 8.47 -17.26 -4.91
N THR A 363 9.32 -16.33 -4.47
CA THR A 363 10.64 -16.11 -5.09
C THR A 363 11.56 -17.34 -4.95
N VAL A 364 11.48 -18.07 -3.84
CA VAL A 364 12.20 -19.35 -3.68
C VAL A 364 11.66 -20.42 -4.63
N TRP A 365 10.33 -20.54 -4.77
CA TRP A 365 9.72 -21.49 -5.71
C TRP A 365 10.15 -21.24 -7.15
N ASN A 366 10.20 -19.97 -7.57
CA ASN A 366 10.67 -19.59 -8.90
C ASN A 366 12.13 -20.00 -9.16
N TYR A 367 13.00 -19.99 -8.15
CA TYR A 367 14.35 -20.51 -8.29
C TYR A 367 14.38 -22.00 -8.65
N PHE A 368 13.52 -22.82 -8.04
CA PHE A 368 13.46 -24.27 -8.23
C PHE A 368 12.59 -24.69 -9.43
N THR A 369 12.82 -24.09 -10.58
CA THR A 369 12.15 -24.39 -11.85
C THR A 369 13.10 -25.04 -12.86
N HIS A 370 12.55 -25.60 -13.95
CA HIS A 370 13.30 -26.25 -15.03
C HIS A 370 14.27 -27.32 -14.51
N THR A 371 15.57 -27.17 -14.78
CA THR A 371 16.65 -28.06 -14.36
C THR A 371 16.91 -28.05 -12.86
N ARG A 372 16.33 -27.09 -12.13
CA ARG A 372 16.37 -27.02 -10.66
C ARG A 372 15.10 -27.57 -10.02
N ALA A 373 14.08 -27.96 -10.80
CA ALA A 373 12.86 -28.57 -10.28
C ALA A 373 13.19 -29.87 -9.52
N ASN A 374 12.50 -30.09 -8.39
CA ASN A 374 12.63 -31.28 -7.54
C ASN A 374 14.06 -31.56 -7.02
N THR A 375 14.96 -30.57 -7.06
CA THR A 375 16.32 -30.71 -6.51
C THR A 375 16.39 -30.52 -4.99
N ASN A 376 15.33 -30.00 -4.38
CA ASN A 376 15.16 -29.93 -2.94
C ASN A 376 13.89 -30.71 -2.55
N PRO A 377 14.01 -31.91 -1.96
CA PRO A 377 12.85 -32.75 -1.63
C PRO A 377 12.03 -32.24 -0.44
N GLU A 378 12.56 -31.32 0.36
CA GLU A 378 11.88 -30.77 1.54
C GLU A 378 11.03 -29.52 1.22
N LEU A 379 11.19 -28.96 0.02
CA LEU A 379 10.41 -27.81 -0.44
C LEU A 379 9.30 -28.29 -1.38
N PRO A 380 8.02 -28.18 -1.00
CA PRO A 380 6.96 -28.27 -1.99
C PRO A 380 7.19 -27.11 -2.96
N GLY A 381 7.38 -27.41 -4.25
CA GLY A 381 7.46 -26.43 -5.32
C GLY A 381 6.27 -26.60 -6.26
N TYR A 382 6.31 -25.95 -7.42
CA TYR A 382 5.24 -26.14 -8.40
C TYR A 382 5.18 -27.60 -8.87
N ARG A 383 3.98 -28.20 -8.97
CA ARG A 383 3.78 -29.55 -9.52
C ARG A 383 4.45 -29.71 -10.88
N ASN A 384 4.27 -28.70 -11.74
CA ASN A 384 4.82 -28.63 -13.09
C ASN A 384 6.11 -27.78 -13.18
N ALA A 385 6.86 -27.60 -12.09
CA ALA A 385 8.08 -26.78 -12.04
C ALA A 385 9.10 -27.14 -13.14
N HIS A 386 9.19 -28.42 -13.52
CA HIS A 386 10.09 -28.91 -14.57
C HIS A 386 9.74 -28.39 -15.97
N ARG A 387 8.48 -27.97 -16.21
CA ARG A 387 8.01 -27.36 -17.46
C ARG A 387 8.26 -25.85 -17.49
N PHE A 388 8.40 -25.21 -16.33
CA PHE A 388 8.58 -23.77 -16.23
C PHE A 388 10.01 -23.38 -16.59
N PRO A 389 10.23 -22.23 -17.27
CA PRO A 389 11.58 -21.74 -17.59
C PRO A 389 12.41 -21.51 -16.32
N PRO A 390 13.75 -21.63 -16.37
CA PRO A 390 14.59 -21.28 -15.24
C PRO A 390 14.64 -19.76 -15.07
N VAL A 391 14.66 -19.27 -13.83
CA VAL A 391 14.94 -17.85 -13.57
C VAL A 391 16.31 -17.46 -14.12
N ALA A 392 16.33 -16.35 -14.85
CA ALA A 392 17.55 -15.76 -15.36
C ALA A 392 18.38 -15.17 -14.21
N ILE A 393 19.69 -15.32 -14.35
CA ILE A 393 20.69 -14.74 -13.45
C ILE A 393 21.55 -13.86 -14.33
N HIS A 394 21.62 -12.56 -14.02
CA HIS A 394 22.44 -11.68 -14.85
C HIS A 394 23.90 -12.11 -14.79
N PRO A 395 24.65 -12.02 -15.90
CA PRO A 395 26.06 -12.39 -15.92
C PRO A 395 26.91 -11.64 -14.89
N ASN A 396 26.55 -10.39 -14.57
CA ASN A 396 27.24 -9.56 -13.59
C ASN A 396 26.93 -9.94 -12.13
N ASP A 397 25.92 -10.77 -11.90
CA ASP A 397 25.52 -11.25 -10.57
C ASP A 397 26.07 -12.64 -10.26
N VAL A 398 27.08 -13.10 -11.01
CA VAL A 398 27.80 -14.35 -10.73
C VAL A 398 29.23 -14.04 -10.30
N HIS A 399 29.52 -14.30 -9.03
CA HIS A 399 30.80 -13.96 -8.39
C HIS A 399 31.62 -15.19 -8.09
N THR A 400 32.92 -15.09 -8.39
CA THR A 400 33.93 -16.11 -8.05
C THR A 400 35.17 -15.51 -7.39
N HIS A 401 35.16 -14.21 -7.06
CA HIS A 401 36.29 -13.50 -6.47
C HIS A 401 35.77 -12.63 -5.32
N TYR A 402 36.52 -12.62 -4.21
CA TYR A 402 36.12 -11.98 -2.96
C TYR A 402 37.27 -11.17 -2.36
N PRO A 403 36.97 -10.06 -1.65
CA PRO A 403 35.63 -9.54 -1.39
C PRO A 403 35.00 -8.86 -2.61
N VAL A 404 33.68 -8.74 -2.61
CA VAL A 404 32.90 -8.04 -3.65
C VAL A 404 31.91 -7.09 -2.99
N ARG A 405 31.67 -5.94 -3.63
CA ARG A 405 30.61 -5.00 -3.31
C ARG A 405 29.91 -4.59 -4.60
N VAL A 406 28.59 -4.62 -4.60
CA VAL A 406 27.76 -4.12 -5.70
C VAL A 406 26.71 -3.20 -5.12
N ASP A 407 26.66 -1.97 -5.64
CA ASP A 407 25.67 -0.96 -5.30
C ASP A 407 24.67 -0.86 -6.46
N PHE A 408 23.39 -1.11 -6.18
CA PHE A 408 22.33 -0.93 -7.15
C PHE A 408 21.72 0.47 -7.02
N ASN A 409 21.65 1.16 -8.15
CA ASN A 409 20.90 2.40 -8.26
C ASN A 409 19.42 2.11 -8.58
N SER A 410 18.62 3.17 -8.71
CA SER A 410 17.19 3.07 -8.98
C SER A 410 16.82 2.41 -10.32
N GLU A 411 17.76 2.25 -11.25
CA GLU A 411 17.55 1.60 -12.55
C GLU A 411 17.96 0.13 -12.57
N SER A 412 18.75 -0.32 -11.59
CA SER A 412 19.34 -1.67 -11.56
C SER A 412 18.88 -2.51 -10.37
N MET A 413 18.30 -1.88 -9.36
CA MET A 413 17.69 -2.59 -8.24
C MET A 413 16.39 -3.27 -8.70
N PRO A 414 16.00 -4.41 -8.09
CA PRO A 414 14.69 -4.98 -8.38
C PRO A 414 13.58 -4.00 -7.99
N GLU A 415 12.59 -3.85 -8.86
CA GLU A 415 11.39 -3.02 -8.62
C GLU A 415 10.55 -3.56 -7.45
N HIS A 416 9.57 -2.80 -6.98
CA HIS A 416 8.63 -3.25 -5.94
C HIS A 416 8.00 -4.61 -6.28
N PHE A 417 7.82 -5.48 -5.30
CA PHE A 417 7.30 -6.84 -5.49
C PHE A 417 7.98 -7.57 -6.66
N SER A 418 9.32 -7.55 -6.64
CA SER A 418 10.17 -8.29 -7.57
C SER A 418 11.45 -8.77 -6.85
N CYS A 419 12.29 -9.53 -7.55
CA CYS A 419 13.51 -10.07 -6.96
C CYS A 419 14.67 -10.21 -7.95
N ARG A 420 15.88 -10.25 -7.42
CA ARG A 420 17.11 -10.47 -8.20
C ARG A 420 17.91 -11.63 -7.59
N TYR A 421 18.43 -12.50 -8.45
CA TYR A 421 19.19 -13.68 -8.05
C TYR A 421 20.69 -13.43 -8.23
N ILE A 422 21.47 -13.56 -7.16
CA ILE A 422 22.92 -13.33 -7.14
C ILE A 422 23.64 -14.60 -6.69
N VAL A 423 24.60 -15.07 -7.47
CA VAL A 423 25.31 -16.34 -7.27
C VAL A 423 26.73 -16.09 -6.77
N PHE A 424 27.10 -16.80 -5.71
CA PHE A 424 28.42 -16.80 -5.11
C PHE A 424 29.02 -18.20 -5.20
N ARG A 425 30.18 -18.32 -5.84
CA ARG A 425 30.95 -19.55 -5.97
C ARG A 425 32.34 -19.41 -5.36
N PRO A 426 32.82 -20.41 -4.62
CA PRO A 426 34.10 -20.34 -3.93
C PRO A 426 35.27 -20.37 -4.91
N ALA A 427 36.27 -19.51 -4.69
CA ALA A 427 37.59 -19.61 -5.34
C ALA A 427 38.54 -20.58 -4.62
N GLY A 428 38.18 -20.96 -3.39
CA GLY A 428 38.94 -21.79 -2.46
C GLY A 428 38.16 -21.92 -1.14
N ILE A 429 38.71 -22.67 -0.19
CA ILE A 429 38.06 -22.88 1.12
C ILE A 429 38.23 -21.63 1.99
N MET A 430 37.11 -21.06 2.43
CA MET A 430 37.00 -19.96 3.37
C MET A 430 36.32 -20.46 4.65
N PRO A 431 36.99 -20.38 5.82
CA PRO A 431 36.40 -20.83 7.09
C PRO A 431 35.09 -20.10 7.43
N GLU A 432 35.06 -18.79 7.15
CA GLU A 432 33.88 -17.94 7.31
C GLU A 432 33.71 -17.06 6.07
N PHE A 433 32.47 -16.93 5.63
CA PHE A 433 32.07 -16.12 4.49
C PHE A 433 30.78 -15.40 4.82
N ALA A 434 30.81 -14.08 4.87
CA ALA A 434 29.65 -13.25 5.15
C ALA A 434 29.07 -12.70 3.85
N ILE A 435 27.73 -12.61 3.82
CA ILE A 435 26.99 -11.83 2.83
C ILE A 435 26.16 -10.82 3.61
N LYS A 436 26.38 -9.54 3.32
CA LYS A 436 25.68 -8.40 3.90
C LYS A 436 24.84 -7.73 2.82
N ILE A 437 23.66 -7.28 3.20
CA ILE A 437 22.76 -6.44 2.42
C ILE A 437 22.59 -5.13 3.17
N ASP A 438 22.52 -4.04 2.43
CA ASP A 438 22.44 -2.68 2.96
C ASP A 438 21.51 -1.86 2.07
N GLY A 439 20.26 -1.75 2.50
CA GLY A 439 19.21 -0.96 1.86
C GLY A 439 19.19 0.49 2.36
N ALA A 440 18.45 1.36 1.68
CA ALA A 440 18.24 2.72 2.15
C ALA A 440 17.53 2.75 3.52
N ASP A 441 18.11 3.43 4.50
CA ASP A 441 17.52 3.64 5.83
C ASP A 441 16.11 4.24 5.72
N LEU A 442 15.12 3.60 6.36
CA LEU A 442 13.77 4.13 6.51
C LEU A 442 13.68 5.25 7.55
N ALA A 443 14.64 5.28 8.48
CA ALA A 443 14.73 6.30 9.52
C ALA A 443 16.19 6.52 9.93
N PRO A 444 16.63 7.79 10.14
CA PRO A 444 17.96 8.04 10.67
C PRO A 444 18.10 7.54 12.11
N ILE A 445 19.33 7.20 12.50
CA ILE A 445 19.68 6.80 13.88
C ILE A 445 19.27 7.89 14.90
N ASP A 446 19.54 9.16 14.58
CA ASP A 446 19.19 10.30 15.43
C ASP A 446 17.97 11.07 14.87
N MET A 447 16.82 10.83 15.48
CA MET A 447 15.56 11.48 15.14
C MET A 447 15.40 12.88 15.78
N SER A 448 16.28 13.27 16.72
CA SER A 448 16.12 14.51 17.51
C SER A 448 16.24 15.78 16.68
N ARG A 449 16.89 15.69 15.52
CA ARG A 449 17.11 16.80 14.59
C ARG A 449 15.98 16.97 13.56
N LEU A 450 15.02 16.05 13.54
CA LEU A 450 13.88 16.09 12.62
C LEU A 450 12.76 16.99 13.15
N THR A 451 11.94 17.50 12.24
CA THR A 451 10.73 18.24 12.64
C THR A 451 9.72 17.27 13.29
N PRO A 452 8.85 17.74 14.19
CA PRO A 452 7.80 16.89 14.76
C PRO A 452 6.87 16.26 13.71
N VAL A 453 6.70 16.92 12.55
CA VAL A 453 5.91 16.37 11.43
C VAL A 453 6.63 15.19 10.80
N ASP A 454 7.92 15.32 10.52
CA ASP A 454 8.72 14.24 9.92
C ASP A 454 8.87 13.07 10.86
N GLN A 455 9.04 13.32 12.17
CA GLN A 455 9.04 12.27 13.20
C GLN A 455 7.74 11.47 13.20
N VAL A 456 6.58 12.13 13.14
CA VAL A 456 5.28 11.45 13.08
C VAL A 456 5.10 10.67 11.78
N ARG A 457 5.57 11.21 10.64
CA ARG A 457 5.49 10.51 9.35
C ARG A 457 6.35 9.24 9.36
N ILE A 458 7.61 9.34 9.79
CA ILE A 458 8.52 8.20 9.90
C ILE A 458 7.96 7.16 10.87
N GLN A 459 7.45 7.57 12.04
CA GLN A 459 6.87 6.63 13.00
C GLN A 459 5.63 5.93 12.42
N ARG A 460 4.79 6.63 11.65
CA ARG A 460 3.65 6.02 10.96
C ARG A 460 4.11 4.98 9.94
N GLU A 461 5.13 5.29 9.15
CA GLU A 461 5.67 4.34 8.18
C GLU A 461 6.28 3.12 8.89
N LEU A 462 7.13 3.31 9.91
CA LEU A 462 7.67 2.20 10.69
C LEU A 462 6.57 1.31 11.29
N ASN A 463 5.54 1.91 11.91
CA ASN A 463 4.40 1.14 12.44
C ASN A 463 3.67 0.37 11.34
N ARG A 464 3.56 0.95 10.14
CA ARG A 464 2.95 0.28 8.99
C ARG A 464 3.80 -0.91 8.54
N HIS A 465 5.13 -0.76 8.44
CA HIS A 465 6.06 -1.86 8.13
C HIS A 465 6.02 -2.99 9.17
N SER A 466 5.91 -2.65 10.47
CA SER A 466 5.71 -3.64 11.53
C SER A 466 4.40 -4.39 11.35
N GLY A 467 3.30 -3.66 11.11
CA GLY A 467 1.97 -4.25 11.01
C GLY A 467 1.74 -5.06 9.74
N THR A 468 2.32 -4.66 8.60
CA THR A 468 2.11 -5.35 7.32
C THR A 468 3.17 -6.41 7.00
N GLY A 469 4.32 -6.37 7.68
CA GLY A 469 5.47 -7.22 7.36
C GLY A 469 6.26 -6.80 6.12
N LEU A 470 5.83 -5.77 5.40
CA LEU A 470 6.46 -5.30 4.16
C LEU A 470 7.70 -4.45 4.46
N ARG A 471 8.75 -5.05 5.06
CA ARG A 471 9.93 -4.34 5.57
C ARG A 471 10.95 -3.99 4.48
N GLY A 472 10.61 -3.12 3.53
CA GLY A 472 11.58 -2.58 2.56
C GLY A 472 12.25 -3.67 1.71
N TRP A 473 13.38 -4.19 2.17
CA TRP A 473 14.15 -5.27 1.55
C TRP A 473 14.05 -6.60 2.30
N ALA A 474 14.11 -7.72 1.58
CA ALA A 474 14.21 -9.06 2.15
C ALA A 474 15.29 -9.91 1.45
N ALA A 475 15.77 -10.93 2.16
CA ALA A 475 16.93 -11.71 1.73
C ALA A 475 16.78 -13.20 2.05
N LYS A 476 16.51 -14.01 1.04
CA LYS A 476 16.56 -15.47 1.14
C LYS A 476 17.86 -15.99 0.52
N PHE A 477 18.37 -17.09 1.04
CA PHE A 477 19.60 -17.73 0.57
C PHE A 477 19.34 -19.18 0.23
N VAL A 478 19.73 -19.58 -0.97
CA VAL A 478 19.79 -20.99 -1.38
C VAL A 478 21.23 -21.47 -1.23
N VAL A 479 21.48 -22.31 -0.25
CA VAL A 479 22.81 -22.83 0.10
C VAL A 479 22.94 -24.24 -0.44
N LYS A 480 23.78 -24.42 -1.47
CA LYS A 480 24.03 -25.72 -2.07
C LYS A 480 25.25 -26.37 -1.44
N LYS A 481 25.06 -27.56 -0.88
CA LYS A 481 26.12 -28.35 -0.22
C LYS A 481 26.78 -29.33 -1.18
N ARG A 482 27.95 -29.84 -0.77
CA ARG A 482 28.78 -30.76 -1.55
C ARG A 482 28.11 -32.11 -1.78
N ASP A 483 27.29 -32.56 -0.84
CA ASP A 483 26.49 -33.79 -0.97
C ASP A 483 25.31 -33.65 -1.95
N GLY A 484 25.09 -32.46 -2.50
CA GLY A 484 23.99 -32.15 -3.41
C GLY A 484 22.73 -31.64 -2.72
N SER A 485 22.66 -31.69 -1.38
CA SER A 485 21.54 -31.13 -0.63
C SER A 485 21.53 -29.60 -0.72
N THR A 486 20.34 -29.03 -0.51
CA THR A 486 20.12 -27.59 -0.55
C THR A 486 19.39 -27.15 0.70
N GLU A 487 19.88 -26.09 1.33
CA GLU A 487 19.30 -25.50 2.54
C GLU A 487 18.83 -24.08 2.22
N ILE A 488 17.63 -23.71 2.70
CA ILE A 488 17.13 -22.34 2.58
C ILE A 488 17.39 -21.61 3.89
N ARG A 489 18.02 -20.44 3.80
CA ARG A 489 18.21 -19.53 4.93
C ARG A 489 17.61 -18.17 4.64
N GLU A 490 17.46 -17.37 5.68
CA GLU A 490 16.99 -16.01 5.60
C GLU A 490 17.88 -15.09 6.44
N ALA A 491 18.07 -13.87 5.98
CA ALA A 491 18.55 -12.78 6.82
C ALA A 491 17.44 -11.72 6.92
N PHE A 492 17.06 -11.40 8.15
CA PHE A 492 16.08 -10.35 8.41
C PHE A 492 16.76 -8.99 8.35
N THR A 493 16.16 -8.08 7.57
CA THR A 493 16.56 -6.69 7.52
C THR A 493 16.10 -5.96 8.78
N TYR A 494 17.00 -5.18 9.36
CA TYR A 494 16.65 -4.32 10.48
C TYR A 494 15.64 -3.27 10.04
N GLN A 495 14.61 -3.04 10.85
CA GLN A 495 13.45 -2.27 10.43
C GLN A 495 13.85 -0.85 9.97
N ARG A 496 14.78 -0.22 10.67
CA ARG A 496 15.22 1.15 10.37
C ARG A 496 16.32 1.22 9.34
N SER A 497 17.43 0.53 9.58
CA SER A 497 18.62 0.67 8.74
C SER A 497 18.58 -0.18 7.48
N GLN A 498 17.63 -1.12 7.37
CA GLN A 498 17.54 -2.02 6.22
C GLN A 498 18.83 -2.82 5.95
N GLU A 499 19.69 -2.93 6.98
CA GLU A 499 20.89 -3.76 6.95
C GLU A 499 20.55 -5.19 7.38
N ALA A 500 21.19 -6.18 6.76
CA ALA A 500 21.15 -7.58 7.18
C ALA A 500 22.50 -8.25 6.89
N GLN A 501 22.91 -9.21 7.70
CA GLN A 501 24.10 -10.03 7.39
C GLN A 501 23.90 -11.47 7.87
N ILE A 502 24.34 -12.41 7.05
CA ILE A 502 24.49 -13.81 7.43
C ILE A 502 25.94 -14.27 7.19
N THR A 503 26.46 -15.09 8.09
CA THR A 503 27.80 -15.68 7.98
C THR A 503 27.69 -17.18 7.81
N PHE A 504 28.31 -17.70 6.75
CA PHE A 504 28.38 -19.10 6.40
C PHE A 504 29.74 -19.67 6.81
N LYS A 505 29.74 -20.91 7.29
CA LYS A 505 30.97 -21.63 7.63
C LYS A 505 31.34 -22.57 6.48
N ASP A 506 32.64 -22.74 6.27
CA ASP A 506 33.21 -23.73 5.34
C ASP A 506 32.77 -23.54 3.87
N PHE A 507 32.80 -22.29 3.39
CA PHE A 507 32.49 -21.97 1.99
C PHE A 507 33.64 -22.39 1.06
N GLY A 508 33.36 -23.23 0.06
CA GLY A 508 34.37 -23.99 -0.70
C GLY A 508 34.64 -25.38 -0.12
N GLY A 509 34.33 -25.59 1.16
CA GLY A 509 34.33 -26.89 1.83
C GLY A 509 32.98 -27.60 1.63
N ASP A 510 32.18 -27.71 2.67
CA ASP A 510 30.81 -28.24 2.59
C ASP A 510 29.92 -27.42 1.65
N ILE A 511 29.99 -26.09 1.71
CA ILE A 511 29.16 -25.23 0.85
C ILE A 511 29.84 -25.00 -0.49
N GLN A 512 29.16 -25.32 -1.59
CA GLN A 512 29.68 -25.25 -2.96
C GLN A 512 29.13 -24.07 -3.76
N GLU A 513 27.93 -23.57 -3.44
CA GLU A 513 27.33 -22.40 -4.06
C GLU A 513 26.34 -21.76 -3.09
N ILE A 514 26.28 -20.43 -3.07
CA ILE A 514 25.25 -19.68 -2.34
C ILE A 514 24.54 -18.79 -3.35
N VAL A 515 23.21 -18.82 -3.39
CA VAL A 515 22.41 -17.88 -4.18
C VAL A 515 21.66 -16.97 -3.22
N LEU A 516 21.94 -15.67 -3.27
CA LEU A 516 21.12 -14.64 -2.65
C LEU A 516 19.94 -14.32 -3.56
N ILE A 517 18.73 -14.45 -3.03
CA ILE A 517 17.51 -13.89 -3.60
C ILE A 517 17.27 -12.57 -2.88
N LEU A 518 17.64 -11.46 -3.54
CA LEU A 518 17.43 -10.11 -3.04
C LEU A 518 16.04 -9.64 -3.48
N ILE A 519 15.17 -9.37 -2.52
CA ILE A 519 13.74 -9.16 -2.74
C ILE A 519 13.38 -7.74 -2.33
N ASN A 520 12.65 -7.03 -3.18
CA ASN A 520 12.11 -5.72 -2.84
C ASN A 520 10.64 -5.88 -2.44
N MET A 521 10.38 -5.73 -1.15
CA MET A 521 9.06 -5.90 -0.52
C MET A 521 8.27 -4.58 -0.42
N HIS A 522 8.83 -3.47 -0.89
CA HIS A 522 8.33 -2.12 -0.66
C HIS A 522 7.31 -1.70 -1.74
N PRO A 523 6.02 -1.48 -1.44
CA PRO A 523 5.05 -1.00 -2.43
C PRO A 523 5.47 0.31 -3.12
N ALA A 524 5.01 0.50 -4.36
CA ALA A 524 5.31 1.69 -5.16
C ALA A 524 4.86 3.02 -4.52
N VAL A 525 3.94 2.97 -3.55
CA VAL A 525 3.38 4.14 -2.82
C VAL A 525 4.11 4.48 -1.53
N GLU A 526 5.01 3.62 -1.05
CA GLU A 526 5.76 3.87 0.18
C GLU A 526 6.92 4.85 -0.09
N GLN A 527 7.29 5.67 0.91
CA GLN A 527 8.30 6.70 0.75
C GLN A 527 9.40 6.51 1.80
N VAL A 528 10.65 6.42 1.36
CA VAL A 528 11.79 6.67 2.26
C VAL A 528 11.80 8.17 2.57
N ILE A 529 11.47 8.52 3.81
CA ILE A 529 11.36 9.92 4.26
C ILE A 529 12.73 10.39 4.72
N ILE A 530 13.33 11.30 3.94
CA ILE A 530 14.59 11.96 4.28
C ILE A 530 14.37 13.46 4.55
N PRO A 531 15.24 14.13 5.33
CA PRO A 531 15.19 15.58 5.50
C PRO A 531 15.20 16.30 4.14
N GLY A 532 14.09 16.95 3.78
CA GLY A 532 13.97 17.74 2.55
C GLY A 532 13.40 17.02 1.31
N GLY A 533 12.95 15.76 1.41
CA GLY A 533 12.30 15.09 0.28
C GLY A 533 12.05 13.58 0.46
N THR A 534 11.76 12.93 -0.66
CA THR A 534 11.57 11.48 -0.79
C THR A 534 12.52 10.97 -1.87
N PHE A 535 13.21 9.87 -1.62
CA PHE A 535 14.17 9.27 -2.56
C PHE A 535 13.68 7.87 -2.97
N GLY A 536 13.91 7.48 -4.22
CA GLY A 536 13.73 6.08 -4.64
C GLY A 536 14.76 5.22 -3.93
N GLY A 537 14.41 4.02 -3.47
CA GLY A 537 15.33 3.19 -2.67
C GLY A 537 16.70 2.97 -3.33
N SER A 538 17.69 2.65 -2.51
CA SER A 538 18.96 2.07 -2.95
C SER A 538 19.19 0.78 -2.19
N VAL A 539 19.94 -0.14 -2.77
CA VAL A 539 20.37 -1.35 -2.08
C VAL A 539 21.73 -1.79 -2.58
N SER A 540 22.55 -2.29 -1.68
CA SER A 540 23.83 -2.89 -2.01
C SER A 540 23.96 -4.27 -1.35
N TYR A 541 24.84 -5.09 -1.91
CA TYR A 541 25.33 -6.26 -1.21
C TYR A 541 26.85 -6.29 -1.19
N ILE A 542 27.38 -6.85 -0.12
CA ILE A 542 28.81 -7.04 0.11
C ILE A 542 29.01 -8.50 0.50
N ALA A 543 30.00 -9.16 -0.08
CA ALA A 543 30.33 -10.53 0.27
C ALA A 543 31.85 -10.75 0.41
N GLY A 544 32.26 -11.44 1.47
CA GLY A 544 33.68 -11.63 1.78
C GLY A 544 33.92 -12.28 3.15
N ALA A 545 35.19 -12.40 3.53
CA ALA A 545 35.55 -12.89 4.85
C ALA A 545 35.24 -11.82 5.92
N PRO A 546 34.63 -12.18 7.06
CA PRO A 546 34.49 -11.27 8.20
C PRO A 546 35.84 -10.72 8.68
N PRO A 547 35.87 -9.53 9.33
CA PRO A 547 37.08 -9.02 9.95
C PRO A 547 37.60 -10.00 11.02
N LYS A 548 38.92 -10.21 11.03
CA LYS A 548 39.61 -11.07 12.02
C LYS A 548 39.72 -10.44 13.41
N GLY A 549 39.46 -9.13 13.50
CA GLY A 549 39.53 -8.40 14.74
C GLY A 549 38.49 -8.86 15.75
N GLN A 550 38.80 -8.70 17.03
CA GLN A 550 37.99 -9.20 18.13
C GLN A 550 37.80 -8.12 19.19
N LEU A 551 36.59 -8.06 19.72
CA LEU A 551 36.18 -7.23 20.83
C LEU A 551 35.77 -8.15 21.99
N SER A 552 36.02 -7.73 23.22
CA SER A 552 35.63 -8.46 24.42
C SER A 552 35.27 -7.53 25.57
N ASN A 553 34.85 -8.10 26.70
CA ASN A 553 34.53 -7.38 27.94
C ASN A 553 33.55 -6.23 27.70
N ALA A 554 32.57 -6.44 26.81
CA ALA A 554 31.52 -5.47 26.59
C ALA A 554 30.66 -5.40 27.86
N GLN A 555 30.41 -4.19 28.34
CA GLN A 555 29.66 -3.93 29.58
C GLN A 555 28.77 -2.71 29.39
N VAL A 556 27.61 -2.73 30.04
CA VAL A 556 26.68 -1.60 30.07
C VAL A 556 26.50 -1.09 31.50
N SER A 557 26.39 0.23 31.65
CA SER A 557 26.15 0.89 32.94
C SER A 557 25.28 2.13 32.74
N GLN A 558 24.66 2.64 33.80
CA GLN A 558 23.89 3.89 33.71
C GLN A 558 24.82 5.10 33.57
N GLY A 559 24.58 5.93 32.56
CA GLY A 559 25.22 7.23 32.37
C GLY A 559 24.33 8.39 32.80
N ILE A 560 24.78 9.61 32.47
CA ILE A 560 24.06 10.85 32.81
C ILE A 560 22.94 11.12 31.81
N ARG A 561 23.16 10.82 30.52
CA ARG A 561 22.19 11.07 29.44
C ARG A 561 21.55 9.79 28.90
N GLY A 562 22.10 8.63 29.23
CA GLY A 562 21.59 7.32 28.84
C GLY A 562 22.62 6.22 29.17
N PRO A 563 22.38 4.96 28.77
CA PRO A 563 23.32 3.87 29.00
C PRO A 563 24.70 4.13 28.40
N VAL A 564 25.75 3.80 29.16
CA VAL A 564 27.15 3.87 28.74
C VAL A 564 27.66 2.45 28.50
N ILE A 565 28.05 2.20 27.27
CA ILE A 565 28.61 0.95 26.78
C ILE A 565 30.12 1.08 26.73
N LYS A 566 30.85 0.12 27.30
CA LYS A 566 32.32 0.04 27.29
C LYS A 566 32.77 -1.33 26.80
N TRP A 567 33.93 -1.41 26.16
CA TRP A 567 34.49 -2.66 25.65
C TRP A 567 36.02 -2.62 25.57
N THR A 568 36.63 -3.78 25.30
CA THR A 568 38.05 -3.94 25.02
C THR A 568 38.25 -4.29 23.55
N VAL A 569 39.27 -3.70 22.91
CA VAL A 569 39.72 -4.07 21.56
C VAL A 569 40.90 -5.02 21.71
N ASP A 570 40.67 -6.33 21.58
CA ASP A 570 41.71 -7.34 21.74
C ASP A 570 42.61 -7.42 20.51
N ASN A 571 42.00 -7.27 19.33
CA ASN A 571 42.68 -7.31 18.05
C ASN A 571 42.02 -6.31 17.07
N PRO A 572 42.70 -5.23 16.67
CA PRO A 572 42.14 -4.25 15.73
C PRO A 572 42.25 -4.67 14.26
N THR A 573 42.81 -5.84 13.95
CA THR A 573 43.08 -6.27 12.57
C THR A 573 41.83 -6.24 11.71
N ASN A 574 41.88 -5.46 10.62
CA ASN A 574 40.79 -5.27 9.66
C ASN A 574 39.51 -4.63 10.25
N ILE A 575 39.55 -4.07 11.47
CA ILE A 575 38.45 -3.28 12.01
C ILE A 575 38.63 -1.83 11.56
N ARG A 576 37.62 -1.28 10.88
CA ARG A 576 37.53 0.15 10.57
C ARG A 576 36.68 0.87 11.62
N ASP A 577 35.48 0.35 11.85
CA ASP A 577 34.47 0.92 12.72
C ASP A 577 34.00 -0.11 13.75
N ILE A 578 33.38 0.36 14.82
CA ILE A 578 32.66 -0.45 15.80
C ILE A 578 31.22 0.05 15.83
N VAL A 579 30.28 -0.85 15.58
CA VAL A 579 28.84 -0.58 15.61
C VAL A 579 28.29 -1.00 16.97
N ILE A 580 27.47 -0.13 17.57
CA ILE A 580 26.75 -0.39 18.81
C ILE A 580 25.32 -0.72 18.43
N VAL A 581 24.91 -1.94 18.76
CA VAL A 581 23.60 -2.49 18.49
C VAL A 581 22.82 -2.59 19.80
N ARG A 582 21.53 -2.23 19.77
CA ARG A 582 20.59 -2.34 20.87
C ARG A 582 19.43 -3.24 20.45
N LYS A 583 19.02 -4.15 21.33
CA LYS A 583 17.84 -5.01 21.14
C LYS A 583 16.92 -4.92 22.36
N ARG A 584 15.62 -4.81 22.12
CA ARG A 584 14.58 -4.87 23.16
C ARG A 584 14.31 -6.32 23.56
N TYR A 585 13.85 -6.51 24.80
CA TYR A 585 13.39 -7.80 25.30
C TYR A 585 12.22 -7.68 26.25
N GLU A 586 11.22 -8.55 26.02
CA GLU A 586 10.12 -8.87 26.92
C GLU A 586 9.99 -10.40 26.99
N LEU A 587 9.84 -10.94 28.20
CA LEU A 587 9.75 -12.39 28.44
C LEU A 587 8.33 -12.73 28.90
N GLU A 588 7.53 -13.46 28.12
CA GLU A 588 6.30 -14.04 28.68
C GLU A 588 6.67 -15.19 29.62
N SER A 589 6.47 -14.99 30.93
CA SER A 589 6.46 -16.10 31.88
C SER A 589 5.13 -16.11 32.62
N GLY A 590 4.61 -17.30 32.91
CA GLY A 590 3.43 -17.52 33.78
C GLY A 590 3.65 -17.11 35.25
N THR A 591 4.64 -16.26 35.52
CA THR A 591 4.89 -15.57 36.78
C THR A 591 5.12 -14.09 36.46
N ASP A 592 4.44 -13.17 37.17
CA ASP A 592 4.42 -11.71 36.94
C ASP A 592 5.79 -10.98 37.13
N MET A 593 6.94 -11.65 36.97
CA MET A 593 8.27 -11.03 37.09
C MET A 593 9.17 -11.38 35.90
N LEU A 594 9.52 -10.37 35.12
CA LEU A 594 10.45 -10.46 34.00
C LEU A 594 11.90 -10.61 34.48
N GLN A 595 12.71 -11.35 33.72
CA GLN A 595 14.13 -11.60 33.99
C GLN A 595 15.00 -11.03 32.86
N PRO A 596 16.25 -10.57 33.14
CA PRO A 596 17.21 -10.24 32.09
C PRO A 596 17.63 -11.48 31.30
N PHE A 597 18.22 -11.26 30.12
CA PHE A 597 18.82 -12.33 29.31
C PHE A 597 19.84 -13.12 30.12
N GLN A 598 19.76 -14.44 30.05
CA GLN A 598 20.68 -15.34 30.76
C GLN A 598 21.95 -15.60 29.93
N ASN A 599 21.88 -15.47 28.60
CA ASN A 599 22.99 -15.76 27.69
C ASN A 599 22.84 -15.08 26.31
N ALA A 600 23.89 -15.15 25.51
CA ALA A 600 23.94 -14.57 24.16
C ALA A 600 22.98 -15.25 23.15
N ASP A 601 22.67 -16.54 23.33
CA ASP A 601 21.75 -17.24 22.43
C ASP A 601 20.32 -16.71 22.60
N GLU A 602 19.90 -16.36 23.82
CA GLU A 602 18.62 -15.68 24.07
C GLU A 602 18.56 -14.28 23.42
N VAL A 603 19.67 -13.54 23.41
CA VAL A 603 19.77 -12.24 22.72
C VAL A 603 19.63 -12.42 21.20
N LEU A 604 20.15 -13.50 20.62
CA LEU A 604 20.04 -13.79 19.19
C LEU A 604 18.64 -14.31 18.80
N ALA A 605 17.97 -15.04 19.71
CA ALA A 605 16.71 -15.73 19.44
C ALA A 605 15.44 -14.84 19.49
N ALA A 606 15.46 -13.70 20.19
CA ALA A 606 14.24 -12.90 20.36
C ALA A 606 13.71 -12.30 19.04
N SER A 607 12.41 -12.37 18.75
CA SER A 607 11.66 -13.56 18.34
C SER A 607 10.82 -13.14 17.12
N ASP A 608 10.30 -14.14 16.42
CA ASP A 608 9.06 -14.12 15.63
C ASP A 608 8.05 -14.95 16.47
N ASN A 609 7.65 -14.37 17.61
CA ASN A 609 6.75 -14.89 18.64
C ASN A 609 5.43 -15.43 18.08
N ASP A 610 4.92 -14.88 16.99
CA ASP A 610 3.69 -15.38 16.33
C ASP A 610 3.97 -16.36 15.19
N GLY A 611 5.25 -16.63 14.89
CA GLY A 611 5.68 -17.58 13.87
C GLY A 611 5.31 -17.16 12.45
N ASN A 612 5.05 -15.87 12.22
CA ASN A 612 4.62 -15.33 10.93
C ASN A 612 5.78 -15.03 9.96
N GLY A 613 7.02 -15.30 10.39
CA GLY A 613 8.26 -15.06 9.68
C GLY A 613 8.78 -13.62 9.75
N ILE A 614 8.28 -12.79 10.67
CA ILE A 614 8.66 -11.37 10.83
C ILE A 614 9.07 -11.12 12.28
N PRO A 615 10.34 -10.75 12.55
CA PRO A 615 10.79 -10.51 13.92
C PRO A 615 9.98 -9.38 14.59
N GLU A 616 9.26 -9.60 15.70
CA GLU A 616 8.40 -8.55 16.28
C GLU A 616 9.20 -7.42 16.94
N ASP A 617 10.40 -7.72 17.43
CA ASP A 617 11.27 -6.76 18.10
C ASP A 617 12.40 -6.26 17.17
N ASP A 618 12.61 -4.95 17.16
CA ASP A 618 13.65 -4.31 16.34
C ASP A 618 15.04 -4.48 16.96
N ILE A 619 16.02 -4.77 16.09
CA ILE A 619 17.44 -4.65 16.38
C ILE A 619 17.89 -3.31 15.81
N SER A 620 18.20 -2.36 16.68
CA SER A 620 18.56 -1.01 16.26
C SER A 620 20.07 -0.77 16.36
N ILE A 621 20.66 -0.26 15.27
CA ILE A 621 21.99 0.36 15.34
C ILE A 621 21.82 1.74 16.00
N VAL A 622 22.42 1.94 17.17
CA VAL A 622 22.32 3.20 17.94
C VAL A 622 23.56 4.06 17.86
N GLY A 623 24.67 3.52 17.35
CA GLY A 623 25.91 4.25 17.19
C GLY A 623 26.92 3.52 16.30
N ARG A 624 27.80 4.32 15.70
CA ARG A 624 28.99 3.84 14.99
C ARG A 624 30.16 4.72 15.38
N VAL A 625 31.26 4.10 15.82
CA VAL A 625 32.45 4.79 16.32
C VAL A 625 33.71 4.23 15.65
N ASP A 626 34.79 5.01 15.63
CA ASP A 626 36.10 4.54 15.15
C ASP A 626 36.67 3.48 16.11
N VAL A 627 37.47 2.54 15.60
CA VAL A 627 38.11 1.46 16.37
C VAL A 627 38.91 1.94 17.59
N THR A 628 39.38 3.19 17.58
CA THR A 628 40.11 3.81 18.70
C THR A 628 39.23 4.13 19.91
N GLN A 629 37.91 4.18 19.75
CA GLN A 629 36.98 4.39 20.85
C GLN A 629 36.68 3.07 21.56
N THR A 630 36.58 3.14 22.88
CA THR A 630 36.27 1.99 23.75
C THR A 630 35.07 2.25 24.66
N GLN A 631 34.35 3.33 24.39
CA GLN A 631 33.14 3.72 25.12
C GLN A 631 32.17 4.50 24.24
N PHE A 632 30.87 4.33 24.48
CA PHE A 632 29.79 5.03 23.80
C PHE A 632 28.63 5.29 24.78
N GLU A 633 28.02 6.47 24.74
CA GLU A 633 26.82 6.79 25.53
C GLU A 633 25.61 6.81 24.58
N ASP A 634 24.67 5.87 24.76
CA ASP A 634 23.45 5.81 23.97
C ASP A 634 22.46 6.89 24.44
N THR A 635 22.40 7.98 23.67
CA THR A 635 21.46 9.09 23.89
C THR A 635 20.23 9.00 22.97
N THR A 636 20.04 7.89 22.27
CA THR A 636 18.90 7.71 21.36
C THR A 636 17.63 7.42 22.15
N VAL A 637 16.48 7.73 21.55
CA VAL A 637 15.18 7.47 22.18
C VAL A 637 14.97 5.95 22.29
N PHE A 638 14.49 5.51 23.45
CA PHE A 638 14.01 4.14 23.67
C PHE A 638 12.56 4.07 23.20
N TYR A 639 12.30 3.28 22.17
CA TYR A 639 10.98 3.13 21.57
C TYR A 639 10.27 1.93 22.20
N GLY A 640 8.93 1.99 22.31
CA GLY A 640 8.13 0.93 22.94
C GLY A 640 7.76 1.20 24.41
N ILE A 641 8.03 2.40 24.93
CA ILE A 641 7.51 2.87 26.22
C ILE A 641 6.47 3.96 25.96
N ASP A 642 5.19 3.62 26.12
CA ASP A 642 4.11 4.61 26.00
C ASP A 642 3.91 5.35 27.32
N PHE A 643 4.55 6.51 27.45
CA PHE A 643 4.40 7.39 28.61
C PHE A 643 2.99 8.01 28.73
N THR A 644 2.14 7.85 27.71
CA THR A 644 0.76 8.34 27.70
C THR A 644 -0.25 7.29 28.18
N ASP A 645 0.18 6.04 28.37
CA ASP A 645 -0.63 5.00 28.98
C ASP A 645 -1.01 5.39 30.42
N GLU A 646 -2.28 5.21 30.78
CA GLU A 646 -2.79 5.54 32.11
C GLU A 646 -2.14 4.65 33.18
N ASP A 647 -1.72 3.44 32.81
CA ASP A 647 -1.09 2.42 33.65
C ASP A 647 0.45 2.48 33.66
N PHE A 648 1.07 3.44 32.93
CA PHE A 648 2.52 3.63 32.94
C PHE A 648 3.06 3.96 34.35
N ASP A 649 3.85 3.05 34.93
CA ASP A 649 4.58 3.26 36.19
C ASP A 649 6.10 3.43 35.96
N PRO A 650 6.65 4.64 36.16
CA PRO A 650 8.08 4.89 35.99
C PRO A 650 8.97 4.18 37.02
N ASN A 651 8.41 3.61 38.10
CA ASN A 651 9.16 2.84 39.10
C ASN A 651 9.07 1.32 38.88
N ASN A 652 8.24 0.87 37.94
CA ASN A 652 8.03 -0.54 37.62
C ASN A 652 8.17 -0.75 36.10
N LEU A 653 9.28 -0.25 35.54
CA LEU A 653 9.61 -0.43 34.13
C LEU A 653 10.06 -1.87 33.88
N HIS A 654 9.25 -2.58 33.12
CA HIS A 654 9.39 -3.99 32.76
C HIS A 654 10.14 -4.20 31.43
N TYR A 655 10.98 -3.25 31.02
CA TYR A 655 11.70 -3.33 29.73
C TYR A 655 13.20 -3.49 29.98
N TYR A 656 13.78 -4.55 29.39
CA TYR A 656 15.22 -4.79 29.38
C TYR A 656 15.78 -4.55 27.97
N TYR A 657 16.92 -3.88 27.91
CA TYR A 657 17.66 -3.68 26.66
C TYR A 657 19.02 -4.36 26.77
N ALA A 658 19.34 -5.21 25.79
CA ALA A 658 20.67 -5.75 25.61
C ALA A 658 21.43 -4.94 24.57
N TYR A 659 22.74 -4.87 24.74
CA TYR A 659 23.65 -4.21 23.82
C TYR A 659 24.67 -5.20 23.27
N ALA A 660 25.14 -4.94 22.06
CA ALA A 660 26.30 -5.62 21.50
C ALA A 660 27.21 -4.59 20.82
N VAL A 661 28.51 -4.84 20.89
CA VAL A 661 29.50 -4.09 20.09
C VAL A 661 30.05 -5.00 19.01
N VAL A 662 30.00 -4.52 17.77
CA VAL A 662 30.25 -5.32 16.58
C VAL A 662 31.41 -4.70 15.80
N PRO A 663 32.52 -5.42 15.59
CA PRO A 663 33.60 -4.92 14.75
C PRO A 663 33.14 -4.91 13.28
N VAL A 664 33.47 -3.85 12.54
CA VAL A 664 33.10 -3.69 11.14
C VAL A 664 34.33 -3.34 10.32
N ASP A 665 34.50 -4.02 9.19
CA ASP A 665 35.62 -3.77 8.28
C ASP A 665 35.43 -2.52 7.40
N ALA A 666 36.43 -2.23 6.56
CA ALA A 666 36.37 -1.07 5.66
C ALA A 666 35.30 -1.19 4.55
N MET A 667 34.78 -2.39 4.29
CA MET A 667 33.73 -2.62 3.30
C MET A 667 32.32 -2.61 3.91
N GLY A 668 32.22 -2.71 5.25
CA GLY A 668 30.97 -2.75 5.99
C GLY A 668 30.60 -4.13 6.53
N ILE A 669 31.41 -5.17 6.31
CA ILE A 669 31.17 -6.52 6.82
C ILE A 669 31.36 -6.52 8.34
N MET A 670 30.35 -7.04 9.04
CA MET A 670 30.35 -7.22 10.49
C MET A 670 31.11 -8.49 10.88
N GLY A 671 31.93 -8.42 11.92
CA GLY A 671 32.60 -9.57 12.53
C GLY A 671 31.82 -10.15 13.70
N THR A 672 32.50 -10.92 14.54
CA THR A 672 31.90 -11.54 15.73
C THR A 672 31.52 -10.47 16.76
N PRO A 673 30.24 -10.36 17.17
CA PRO A 673 29.81 -9.38 18.15
C PRO A 673 30.26 -9.77 19.57
N SER A 674 30.59 -8.77 20.39
CA SER A 674 30.73 -8.92 21.84
C SER A 674 29.41 -8.51 22.49
N ILE A 675 28.62 -9.51 22.90
CA ILE A 675 27.26 -9.34 23.42
C ILE A 675 27.31 -9.07 24.92
N ILE A 676 26.48 -8.12 25.37
CA ILE A 676 26.30 -7.76 26.78
C ILE A 676 25.02 -8.46 27.26
N PRO A 677 25.13 -9.55 28.06
CA PRO A 677 23.95 -10.27 28.54
C PRO A 677 23.20 -9.49 29.63
N ASP A 678 23.90 -8.64 30.37
CA ASP A 678 23.30 -7.80 31.40
C ASP A 678 22.34 -6.78 30.75
N GLY A 679 21.04 -6.99 30.95
CA GLY A 679 20.01 -6.04 30.53
C GLY A 679 20.09 -4.75 31.33
N ILE A 680 19.81 -3.62 30.68
CA ILE A 680 19.65 -2.32 31.35
C ILE A 680 18.26 -1.77 31.09
N SER A 681 17.62 -1.25 32.15
CA SER A 681 16.40 -0.45 32.03
C SER A 681 16.82 1.02 32.06
N PRO A 682 16.44 1.87 31.09
CA PRO A 682 16.84 3.27 31.08
C PRO A 682 16.38 3.98 32.37
N SER A 683 17.29 4.69 33.04
CA SER A 683 16.95 5.42 34.26
C SER A 683 16.08 6.65 33.95
N VAL A 684 14.89 6.74 34.54
CA VAL A 684 14.03 7.94 34.46
C VAL A 684 14.55 9.02 35.44
N GLY A 685 15.80 9.47 35.29
CA GLY A 685 16.51 10.38 36.21
C GLY A 685 16.57 9.89 37.67
N THR A 686 17.40 10.47 38.53
CA THR A 686 17.42 10.09 39.96
C THR A 686 16.52 11.02 40.81
N ALA A 687 16.21 10.63 42.05
CA ALA A 687 15.27 11.32 42.94
C ALA A 687 15.71 12.74 43.38
N ASP A 688 16.98 13.11 43.16
CA ASP A 688 17.56 14.42 43.52
C ASP A 688 17.57 15.42 42.34
N GLU A 689 16.92 15.11 41.23
CA GLU A 689 16.82 16.00 40.08
C GLU A 689 15.54 16.84 40.10
N ALA A 690 15.59 17.97 39.40
CA ALA A 690 14.43 18.83 39.23
C ALA A 690 13.27 18.05 38.56
N PRO A 691 12.03 18.11 39.10
CA PRO A 691 10.90 17.46 38.46
C PRO A 691 10.71 18.00 37.05
N SER A 692 10.71 17.11 36.06
CA SER A 692 10.14 17.41 34.75
C SER A 692 8.62 17.24 34.81
N PHE A 693 7.91 18.02 34.00
CA PHE A 693 6.46 17.92 33.91
C PHE A 693 6.03 17.63 32.48
N PHE A 694 4.85 17.05 32.34
CA PHE A 694 4.20 16.83 31.06
C PHE A 694 2.84 17.50 31.15
N ILE A 695 2.50 18.28 30.14
CA ILE A 695 1.23 18.99 30.05
C ILE A 695 0.52 18.48 28.81
N ASN A 696 -0.66 17.90 29.01
CA ASN A 696 -1.57 17.54 27.93
C ASN A 696 -2.78 18.46 27.99
N THR A 697 -3.10 19.12 26.88
CA THR A 697 -4.27 19.97 26.76
C THR A 697 -5.21 19.42 25.69
N GLN A 698 -6.45 19.13 26.08
CA GLN A 698 -7.48 18.64 25.18
C GLN A 698 -8.59 19.70 25.04
N PRO A 699 -8.97 20.10 23.82
CA PRO A 699 -10.07 21.03 23.61
C PRO A 699 -11.38 20.39 24.08
N HIS A 700 -12.12 21.09 24.93
CA HIS A 700 -13.42 20.64 25.43
C HIS A 700 -14.57 21.46 24.82
N ASP A 701 -14.42 22.79 24.78
CA ASP A 701 -15.38 23.71 24.15
C ASP A 701 -14.65 24.97 23.65
N THR A 702 -15.38 25.90 23.03
CA THR A 702 -14.87 27.18 22.56
C THR A 702 -14.25 27.95 23.73
N GLY A 703 -12.94 28.12 23.71
CA GLY A 703 -12.22 28.83 24.78
C GLY A 703 -12.03 28.00 26.05
N VAL A 704 -12.26 26.68 26.01
CA VAL A 704 -12.12 25.79 27.17
C VAL A 704 -11.30 24.55 26.81
N TRP A 705 -10.22 24.31 27.57
CA TRP A 705 -9.41 23.10 27.46
C TRP A 705 -9.34 22.40 28.79
N HIS A 706 -9.47 21.07 28.76
CA HIS A 706 -9.04 20.24 29.87
C HIS A 706 -7.52 20.14 29.85
N VAL A 707 -6.90 20.33 31.00
CA VAL A 707 -5.46 20.31 31.17
C VAL A 707 -5.09 19.21 32.15
N LYS A 708 -4.34 18.23 31.69
CA LYS A 708 -3.72 17.21 32.55
C LYS A 708 -2.24 17.56 32.70
N VAL A 709 -1.75 17.51 33.93
CA VAL A 709 -0.35 17.73 34.28
C VAL A 709 0.17 16.51 35.00
N GLN A 710 1.28 15.97 34.54
CA GLN A 710 2.00 14.88 35.19
C GLN A 710 3.41 15.34 35.53
N SER A 711 3.88 15.01 36.73
CA SER A 711 5.28 15.22 37.12
C SER A 711 6.00 13.89 37.14
N THR A 712 7.28 13.92 36.78
CA THR A 712 8.21 12.79 36.93
C THR A 712 8.54 12.47 38.39
N ARG A 713 8.16 13.34 39.35
CA ARG A 713 8.46 13.21 40.79
C ARG A 713 7.27 13.60 41.67
N LEU A 714 7.31 13.13 42.91
CA LEU A 714 6.42 13.58 43.98
C LEU A 714 6.66 15.07 44.26
N LEU A 715 5.58 15.83 44.38
CA LEU A 715 5.64 17.25 44.72
C LEU A 715 5.09 17.49 46.13
N GLN A 716 5.66 18.50 46.80
CA GLN A 716 5.18 18.97 48.10
C GLN A 716 3.75 19.52 48.03
N SER A 717 3.38 20.12 46.90
CA SER A 717 2.07 20.69 46.63
C SER A 717 1.72 20.60 45.14
N ALA A 718 0.49 20.96 44.77
CA ALA A 718 0.15 21.10 43.35
C ALA A 718 1.10 22.12 42.67
N PRO A 719 1.59 21.82 41.46
CA PRO A 719 2.46 22.74 40.74
C PRO A 719 1.68 23.98 40.31
N GLN A 720 2.37 25.10 40.15
CA GLN A 720 1.79 26.33 39.64
C GLN A 720 1.92 26.36 38.12
N LEU A 721 0.80 26.35 37.41
CA LEU A 721 0.75 26.41 35.95
C LEU A 721 0.16 27.75 35.50
N THR A 722 0.91 28.48 34.67
CA THR A 722 0.44 29.67 33.97
C THR A 722 0.56 29.51 32.46
N VAL A 723 -0.34 30.15 31.72
CA VAL A 723 -0.39 30.13 30.26
C VAL A 723 -0.41 31.54 29.75
N GLU A 724 0.50 31.86 28.85
CA GLU A 724 0.53 33.13 28.12
C GLU A 724 -0.03 32.89 26.71
N SER A 725 -1.05 33.67 26.32
CA SER A 725 -1.64 33.59 24.97
C SER A 725 -0.77 34.30 23.93
N PRO A 726 -1.03 34.10 22.62
CA PRO A 726 -0.41 34.88 21.54
C PRO A 726 -0.53 36.40 21.73
N ASP A 727 -1.64 36.84 22.32
CA ASP A 727 -1.92 38.26 22.59
C ASP A 727 -1.25 38.75 23.89
N ARG A 728 -0.42 37.90 24.53
CA ARG A 728 0.29 38.13 25.79
C ARG A 728 -0.61 38.25 27.03
N ASP A 729 -1.84 37.75 26.96
CA ASP A 729 -2.68 37.58 28.15
C ASP A 729 -2.18 36.41 28.98
N ASN A 730 -2.07 36.58 30.30
CA ASN A 730 -1.62 35.55 31.22
C ASN A 730 -2.78 34.97 32.01
N TYR A 731 -2.87 33.64 32.03
CA TYR A 731 -3.90 32.89 32.73
C TYR A 731 -3.25 31.93 33.72
N THR A 732 -3.78 31.86 34.94
CA THR A 732 -3.38 30.86 35.94
C THR A 732 -4.36 29.70 35.92
N ILE A 733 -3.86 28.48 35.79
CA ILE A 733 -4.68 27.26 35.82
C ILE A 733 -4.62 26.67 37.22
N PHE A 734 -5.80 26.53 37.84
CA PHE A 734 -5.92 25.85 39.11
C PHE A 734 -5.90 24.33 38.90
N LEU A 735 -4.88 23.68 39.45
CA LEU A 735 -4.66 22.24 39.33
C LEU A 735 -5.17 21.51 40.57
N THR A 736 -6.11 20.60 40.36
CA THR A 736 -6.65 19.67 41.37
C THR A 736 -5.87 18.37 41.32
N LYS A 737 -5.41 17.91 42.49
CA LYS A 737 -4.62 16.68 42.61
C LYS A 737 -5.47 15.45 42.26
N GLU A 738 -4.98 14.61 41.37
CA GLU A 738 -5.58 13.30 41.06
C GLU A 738 -4.78 12.17 41.70
N SER A 739 -3.45 12.25 41.66
CA SER A 739 -2.55 11.32 42.32
C SER A 739 -1.34 12.06 42.92
N ALA A 740 -0.38 11.33 43.48
CA ALA A 740 0.82 11.92 44.06
C ALA A 740 1.72 12.65 43.03
N THR A 741 1.57 12.35 41.74
CA THR A 741 2.34 12.90 40.62
C THR A 741 1.46 13.41 39.46
N ARG A 742 0.12 13.38 39.58
CA ARG A 742 -0.82 13.82 38.53
C ARG A 742 -1.83 14.84 39.05
N TRP A 743 -2.15 15.83 38.21
CA TRP A 743 -3.13 16.86 38.47
C TRP A 743 -3.97 17.16 37.22
N ARG A 744 -5.20 17.60 37.43
CA ARG A 744 -6.08 18.11 36.37
C ARG A 744 -6.49 19.55 36.62
N GLY A 745 -6.74 20.30 35.57
CA GLY A 745 -7.31 21.64 35.65
C GLY A 745 -8.08 21.98 34.38
N THR A 746 -8.66 23.17 34.36
CA THR A 746 -9.37 23.68 33.19
C THR A 746 -8.81 25.04 32.83
N PHE A 747 -8.42 25.19 31.56
CA PHE A 747 -7.97 26.45 31.00
C PHE A 747 -9.14 27.14 30.31
N HIS A 748 -9.40 28.40 30.67
CA HIS A 748 -10.47 29.22 30.11
C HIS A 748 -9.90 30.50 29.51
N THR A 749 -10.24 30.79 28.25
CA THR A 749 -10.01 32.10 27.62
C THR A 749 -11.29 32.93 27.69
N ASN A 750 -11.13 34.25 27.77
CA ASN A 750 -12.25 35.18 27.66
C ASN A 750 -12.65 35.34 26.19
N GLY A 751 -13.61 34.55 25.72
CA GLY A 751 -14.07 34.56 24.33
C GLY A 751 -13.28 33.61 23.42
N PHE A 752 -13.27 33.89 22.11
CA PHE A 752 -12.57 33.04 21.15
C PHE A 752 -11.06 33.06 21.40
N PRO A 753 -10.39 31.90 21.50
CA PRO A 753 -8.95 31.85 21.67
C PRO A 753 -8.22 32.54 20.51
N PRO A 754 -7.28 33.45 20.79
CA PRO A 754 -6.38 33.95 19.77
C PRO A 754 -5.65 32.81 19.07
N THR A 755 -5.57 32.94 17.74
CA THR A 755 -4.80 32.03 16.90
C THR A 755 -3.31 32.33 17.07
N GLY A 756 -2.53 31.30 17.34
CA GLY A 756 -1.09 31.42 17.54
C GLY A 756 -0.58 30.43 18.58
N ILE A 757 0.61 30.71 19.07
CA ILE A 757 1.33 29.87 20.03
C ILE A 757 1.00 30.30 21.46
N TYR A 758 0.58 29.36 22.29
CA TYR A 758 0.42 29.55 23.73
C TYR A 758 1.69 29.07 24.45
N LEU A 759 2.20 29.86 25.40
CA LEU A 759 3.37 29.50 26.20
C LEU A 759 2.92 29.03 27.58
N TYR A 760 3.27 27.79 27.94
CA TYR A 760 2.94 27.20 29.23
C TYR A 760 4.15 27.30 30.15
N LYS A 761 3.99 27.86 31.34
CA LYS A 761 5.05 28.00 32.35
C LYS A 761 4.60 27.24 33.59
N ILE A 762 5.39 26.25 34.02
CA ILE A 762 5.10 25.48 35.22
C ILE A 762 6.24 25.58 36.22
N ILE A 763 5.89 25.60 37.51
CA ILE A 763 6.83 25.53 38.62
C ILE A 763 6.29 24.56 39.67
N GLY A 764 7.11 23.61 40.11
CA GLY A 764 6.77 22.69 41.20
C GLY A 764 7.99 22.34 42.04
N LYS A 765 7.76 21.97 43.30
CA LYS A 765 8.83 21.70 44.28
C LYS A 765 8.69 20.30 44.87
N THR A 766 9.78 19.54 44.92
CA THR A 766 9.83 18.24 45.59
C THR A 766 9.75 18.41 47.12
N PRO A 767 9.40 17.35 47.88
CA PRO A 767 9.49 17.37 49.34
C PRO A 767 10.88 17.70 49.91
N SER A 768 11.94 17.34 49.18
CA SER A 768 13.35 17.68 49.51
C SER A 768 13.70 19.14 49.21
N GLY A 769 12.78 19.91 48.63
CA GLY A 769 12.93 21.34 48.42
C GLY A 769 13.55 21.73 47.07
N ILE A 770 13.66 20.81 46.12
CA ILE A 770 14.20 21.06 44.78
C ILE A 770 13.10 21.58 43.87
N THR A 771 13.36 22.70 43.20
CA THR A 771 12.38 23.36 42.31
C THR A 771 12.63 22.95 40.87
N GLY A 772 11.61 22.39 40.20
CA GLY A 772 11.58 22.25 38.75
C GLY A 772 10.77 23.38 38.14
N ASN A 773 11.32 23.99 37.09
CA ASN A 773 10.64 24.98 36.28
C ASN A 773 10.78 24.60 34.80
N GLN A 774 9.73 24.83 34.03
CA GLN A 774 9.80 24.56 32.60
C GLN A 774 8.84 25.47 31.85
N ILE A 775 9.27 25.89 30.67
CA ILE A 775 8.50 26.68 29.73
C ILE A 775 8.34 25.86 28.47
N TRP A 776 7.11 25.58 28.07
CA TRP A 776 6.81 24.97 26.79
C TRP A 776 6.22 25.97 25.83
N GLN A 777 6.64 25.85 24.59
CA GLN A 777 5.92 26.39 23.47
C GLN A 777 4.86 25.36 23.05
N GLY A 778 3.59 25.70 23.19
CA GLY A 778 2.50 24.88 22.65
C GLY A 778 2.55 24.83 21.12
N ARG A 779 1.80 23.89 20.54
CA ARG A 779 1.55 23.90 19.08
C ARG A 779 0.84 25.20 18.68
N ILE A 780 1.00 25.61 17.42
CA ILE A 780 0.18 26.71 16.88
C ILE A 780 -1.28 26.29 16.97
N PHE A 781 -2.03 26.95 17.83
CA PHE A 781 -3.48 26.84 17.86
C PHE A 781 -4.03 27.70 16.72
N ASN A 782 -4.60 27.07 15.70
CA ASN A 782 -5.32 27.76 14.64
C ASN A 782 -6.81 27.65 14.89
N TYR A 783 -7.47 28.77 15.18
CA TYR A 783 -8.92 28.80 15.21
C TYR A 783 -9.45 28.79 13.76
N VAL A 784 -9.74 27.60 13.25
CA VAL A 784 -10.41 27.45 11.95
C VAL A 784 -11.91 27.57 12.16
N ALA A 785 -12.45 28.78 12.01
CA ALA A 785 -13.87 28.90 11.71
C ALA A 785 -14.11 28.15 10.39
N LYS A 786 -14.88 27.04 10.40
CA LYS A 786 -15.19 26.23 9.20
C LYS A 786 -15.58 27.14 8.03
N ASN A 787 -14.67 27.34 7.09
CA ASN A 787 -14.71 28.43 6.12
C ASN A 787 -15.25 28.01 4.73
N ILE A 788 -16.26 27.13 4.69
CA ILE A 788 -16.99 26.83 3.45
C ILE A 788 -18.46 27.31 3.52
N ASN A 789 -18.95 27.71 4.70
CA ASN A 789 -20.27 28.34 4.86
C ASN A 789 -20.15 29.51 5.85
N ARG A 790 -20.00 30.76 5.36
CA ARG A 790 -20.22 31.93 6.25
C ARG A 790 -21.68 31.89 6.70
N ASN A 791 -21.93 31.46 7.93
CA ASN A 791 -23.27 31.38 8.52
C ASN A 791 -23.37 32.37 9.66
N VAL A 792 -24.54 32.98 9.81
CA VAL A 792 -24.83 33.87 10.93
C VAL A 792 -25.35 33.04 12.09
N SER A 793 -24.63 33.05 13.21
CA SER A 793 -25.05 32.37 14.43
C SER A 793 -25.68 33.36 15.41
N VAL A 794 -26.72 32.93 16.11
CA VAL A 794 -27.40 33.72 17.14
C VAL A 794 -27.28 33.00 18.47
N ALA A 795 -26.83 33.69 19.51
CA ALA A 795 -26.66 33.13 20.84
C ALA A 795 -27.15 34.09 21.94
N PRO A 796 -27.74 33.59 23.04
CA PRO A 796 -28.09 32.19 23.28
C PRO A 796 -29.32 31.76 22.46
N ASN A 797 -29.33 30.55 21.90
CA ASN A 797 -30.47 30.02 21.14
C ASN A 797 -30.74 28.56 21.55
N PRO A 798 -31.83 28.27 22.29
CA PRO A 798 -32.93 29.17 22.66
C PRO A 798 -32.53 30.26 23.67
N LEU A 799 -33.17 31.44 23.57
CA LEU A 799 -33.16 32.42 24.67
C LEU A 799 -34.21 32.00 25.70
N ARG A 800 -33.78 31.74 26.95
CA ARG A 800 -34.67 31.39 28.06
C ARG A 800 -34.92 32.61 28.96
N ALA A 801 -36.19 33.01 29.09
CA ALA A 801 -36.56 34.19 29.87
C ALA A 801 -36.43 33.93 31.39
N GLY A 802 -35.25 34.17 31.97
CA GLY A 802 -35.05 34.07 33.43
C GLY A 802 -33.63 33.78 33.90
N GLN A 803 -32.70 33.42 33.01
CA GLN A 803 -31.29 33.16 33.35
C GLN A 803 -30.37 34.19 32.68
N GLY A 804 -30.16 35.33 33.34
CA GLY A 804 -29.01 36.23 33.17
C GLY A 804 -28.87 37.02 31.86
N SER A 805 -29.26 36.48 30.70
CA SER A 805 -29.14 37.14 29.39
C SER A 805 -30.52 37.60 28.91
N GLN A 806 -30.71 38.91 28.79
CA GLN A 806 -31.96 39.52 28.30
C GLN A 806 -31.92 39.90 26.80
N HIS A 807 -30.86 39.51 26.10
CA HIS A 807 -30.63 39.86 24.70
C HIS A 807 -30.04 38.69 23.92
N LEU A 808 -30.31 38.66 22.61
CA LEU A 808 -29.74 37.77 21.60
C LEU A 808 -28.58 38.48 20.91
N THR A 809 -27.47 37.81 20.69
CA THR A 809 -26.28 38.34 20.01
C THR A 809 -26.14 37.68 18.65
N PHE A 810 -25.90 38.48 17.61
CA PHE A 810 -25.67 38.01 16.24
C PHE A 810 -24.18 38.04 15.89
N TYR A 811 -23.70 36.98 15.26
CA TYR A 811 -22.31 36.84 14.82
C TYR A 811 -22.24 36.48 13.32
N PRO A 812 -21.34 37.08 12.54
CA PRO A 812 -20.43 38.17 12.93
C PRO A 812 -21.18 39.46 13.30
N ARG A 813 -20.57 40.30 14.14
CA ARG A 813 -21.17 41.56 14.58
C ARG A 813 -21.18 42.58 13.45
N GLY A 814 -22.14 43.48 13.50
CA GLY A 814 -22.23 44.62 12.59
C GLY A 814 -23.05 44.35 11.32
N LEU A 815 -23.83 43.27 11.29
CA LEU A 815 -24.73 42.95 10.19
C LEU A 815 -26.03 43.75 10.29
N LYS A 816 -26.66 44.07 9.16
CA LYS A 816 -28.07 44.48 9.17
C LYS A 816 -28.94 43.24 9.33
N VAL A 817 -29.72 43.17 10.41
CA VAL A 817 -30.57 42.00 10.73
C VAL A 817 -32.04 42.38 10.74
N GLU A 818 -32.85 41.65 9.98
CA GLU A 818 -34.30 41.75 9.92
C GLU A 818 -34.91 40.52 10.57
N ILE A 819 -35.87 40.69 11.48
CA ILE A 819 -36.46 39.62 12.30
C ILE A 819 -37.94 39.47 11.98
N TYR A 820 -38.41 38.23 11.89
CA TYR A 820 -39.76 37.84 11.51
C TYR A 820 -40.36 36.83 12.48
N ASP A 821 -41.68 36.88 12.69
CA ASP A 821 -42.42 35.81 13.38
C ASP A 821 -42.68 34.61 12.46
N ILE A 822 -43.27 33.54 13.00
CA ILE A 822 -43.58 32.32 12.26
C ILE A 822 -44.62 32.52 11.14
N LEU A 823 -45.39 33.61 11.19
CA LEU A 823 -46.37 33.97 10.16
C LEU A 823 -45.75 34.84 9.05
N GLY A 824 -44.46 35.17 9.16
CA GLY A 824 -43.73 35.99 8.19
C GLY A 824 -43.88 37.50 8.40
N ASN A 825 -44.49 37.94 9.50
CA ASN A 825 -44.58 39.38 9.80
C ASN A 825 -43.24 39.89 10.32
N ARG A 826 -42.78 41.04 9.81
CA ARG A 826 -41.52 41.63 10.25
C ARG A 826 -41.68 42.31 11.62
N ILE A 827 -40.92 41.82 12.59
CA ILE A 827 -40.98 42.21 14.00
C ILE A 827 -40.05 43.39 14.30
N LYS A 828 -38.82 43.38 13.78
CA LYS A 828 -37.84 44.47 13.97
C LYS A 828 -36.75 44.43 12.90
N VAL A 829 -36.11 45.57 12.66
CA VAL A 829 -34.89 45.70 11.86
C VAL A 829 -33.82 46.35 12.73
N ILE A 830 -32.62 45.78 12.72
CA ILE A 830 -31.48 46.22 13.51
C ILE A 830 -30.33 46.47 12.54
N ASN A 831 -29.94 47.72 12.39
CA ASN A 831 -28.78 48.08 11.58
C ASN A 831 -27.51 47.91 12.42
N ASN A 832 -26.45 47.37 11.82
CA ASN A 832 -25.16 47.14 12.48
C ASN A 832 -25.29 46.31 13.78
N ALA A 833 -26.13 45.27 13.73
CA ALA A 833 -26.53 44.45 14.86
C ALA A 833 -25.34 43.78 15.54
N SER A 834 -25.22 44.00 16.84
CA SER A 834 -24.42 43.16 17.73
C SER A 834 -25.33 42.41 18.69
N ASN A 835 -26.36 43.08 19.23
CA ASN A 835 -27.33 42.50 20.17
C ASN A 835 -28.77 42.92 19.82
N TRP A 836 -29.75 42.10 20.18
CA TRP A 836 -31.17 42.37 20.15
C TRP A 836 -31.80 42.09 21.51
N ASP A 837 -32.48 43.08 22.07
CA ASP A 837 -33.18 43.06 23.35
C ASP A 837 -34.50 42.26 23.34
N CYS A 838 -34.80 41.52 22.25
CA CYS A 838 -36.01 40.71 22.09
C CYS A 838 -37.30 41.52 22.22
N THR A 839 -37.29 42.75 21.71
CA THR A 839 -38.47 43.61 21.60
C THR A 839 -38.88 43.81 20.14
N ASN A 840 -40.17 44.03 19.89
CA ASN A 840 -40.68 44.44 18.58
C ASN A 840 -40.33 45.91 18.27
N GLN A 841 -40.72 46.41 17.10
CA GLN A 841 -40.44 47.80 16.69
C GLN A 841 -41.07 48.88 17.61
N ARG A 842 -42.04 48.52 18.45
CA ARG A 842 -42.66 49.40 19.47
C ARG A 842 -41.99 49.31 20.84
N GLY A 843 -40.97 48.46 21.01
CA GLY A 843 -40.27 48.25 22.28
C GLY A 843 -40.93 47.22 23.21
N GLU A 844 -41.96 46.52 22.76
CA GLU A 844 -42.65 45.50 23.55
C GLU A 844 -41.93 44.16 23.42
N LYS A 845 -41.79 43.41 24.52
CA LYS A 845 -41.12 42.09 24.51
C LYS A 845 -41.89 41.10 23.62
N VAL A 846 -41.15 40.37 22.79
CA VAL A 846 -41.73 39.35 21.92
C VAL A 846 -42.19 38.12 22.72
N CYS A 847 -43.21 37.42 22.22
CA CYS A 847 -43.74 36.23 22.90
C CYS A 847 -42.79 35.03 22.76
N ALA A 848 -42.95 34.01 23.61
CA ALA A 848 -42.27 32.74 23.40
C ALA A 848 -42.73 32.12 22.07
N GLY A 849 -41.78 31.63 21.28
CA GLY A 849 -42.04 31.14 19.94
C GLY A 849 -40.78 31.05 19.08
N LEU A 850 -40.96 30.55 17.86
CA LEU A 850 -39.92 30.47 16.85
C LEU A 850 -39.93 31.75 16.00
N TYR A 851 -38.75 32.32 15.80
CA TYR A 851 -38.52 33.51 14.99
C TYR A 851 -37.48 33.22 13.92
N PHE A 852 -37.59 33.93 12.81
CA PHE A 852 -36.66 33.86 11.69
C PHE A 852 -35.92 35.18 11.56
N PHE A 853 -34.70 35.13 11.05
CA PHE A 853 -33.95 36.34 10.72
C PHE A 853 -33.32 36.27 9.35
N ARG A 854 -33.08 37.45 8.78
CA ARG A 854 -32.31 37.66 7.57
C ARG A 854 -31.24 38.70 7.87
N ALA A 855 -29.99 38.31 7.73
CA ALA A 855 -28.82 39.12 8.01
C ALA A 855 -28.06 39.43 6.72
N THR A 856 -27.64 40.68 6.54
CA THR A 856 -26.90 41.14 5.37
C THR A 856 -25.73 42.04 5.77
N ASP A 857 -24.63 42.00 5.02
CA ASP A 857 -23.55 42.99 5.11
C ASP A 857 -23.58 43.98 3.92
N GLU A 858 -22.72 45.00 3.98
CA GLU A 858 -22.60 46.03 2.93
C GLU A 858 -21.90 45.53 1.66
N ASN A 859 -21.28 44.34 1.71
CA ASN A 859 -20.51 43.71 0.63
C ASN A 859 -21.30 42.62 -0.11
N GLY A 860 -22.60 42.49 0.16
CA GLY A 860 -23.50 41.56 -0.52
C GLY A 860 -23.63 40.17 0.10
N PHE A 861 -23.04 39.93 1.29
CA PHE A 861 -23.30 38.70 2.06
C PHE A 861 -24.75 38.70 2.56
N GLN A 862 -25.42 37.55 2.44
CA GLN A 862 -26.76 37.34 2.96
C GLN A 862 -26.86 35.96 3.61
N SER A 863 -27.43 35.89 4.80
CA SER A 863 -27.68 34.64 5.51
C SER A 863 -29.02 34.71 6.24
N THR A 864 -29.77 33.62 6.21
CA THR A 864 -31.03 33.47 6.95
C THR A 864 -30.88 32.39 8.00
N GLY A 865 -31.63 32.52 9.09
CA GLY A 865 -31.63 31.54 10.15
C GLY A 865 -32.86 31.65 11.03
N LYS A 866 -32.88 30.84 12.08
CA LYS A 866 -33.98 30.80 13.06
C LYS A 866 -33.44 30.75 14.48
N PHE A 867 -34.18 31.33 15.40
CA PHE A 867 -33.94 31.20 16.83
C PHE A 867 -35.26 31.09 17.57
N SER A 868 -35.21 30.55 18.78
CA SER A 868 -36.40 30.40 19.61
C SER A 868 -36.25 31.23 20.88
N VAL A 869 -37.35 31.90 21.25
CA VAL A 869 -37.51 32.52 22.56
C VAL A 869 -38.42 31.60 23.36
N VAL A 870 -37.94 31.12 24.49
CA VAL A 870 -38.66 30.20 25.37
C VAL A 870 -38.85 30.91 26.70
N LYS A 871 -40.08 30.88 27.22
CA LYS A 871 -40.36 31.42 28.56
C LYS A 871 -39.77 30.51 29.63
#